data_AF-A0A9N9KRE2-F1
#
_entry.id   AF-A0A9N9KRE2-F1
#
_cell.length_a   1.000
_cell.length_b   1.000
_cell.length_c   1.000
_cell.angle_alpha   90.00
_cell.angle_beta   90.00
_cell.angle_gamma   90.00
#
_symmetry.space_group_name_H-M   'P 1'
#
loop_
_entity.id
_entity.type
_entity.pdbx_description
1 polymer ?
#
loop_
_entity_poly.entity_id
_entity_poly.type
_entity_poly.pdbx_seq_one_letter_code
_entity_poly.pdbx_strand_id
1 'polypeptide(L)'
;MFPNGINRRYAIFAGFVLVMLWLWVALDRPYSLPSHFSWNPYSNTGQSDLANDIFDFPAIESNAIREVCGRTEWNSSVIFTCDNNHGGVGHVRNSILNCVRFAISAGAGLVLPNIALRDMEDDTVIIWDEPVQEPMRKRHGPGRRGMEHMFDVPHFLESLHLSCPKMPLFEDMGDSFGGRRRGLLPESLVDNHPTSGLEHPEQWRKKFYGWVDKYMVKPSDYTRDEPIIVDLDQSFLVYPTHSDSHEFAHDFGKILKFREDTRRLATAALVELLEWHNSDGDIRDPIMNPSFFGAHIRTEPEVSHESDLLRRHDTPQPFMEYNAQATAYLTQAQEGNMSIIYATSGNLSNMALLRHHAMHWDIEVTHKFALLKDSHRDELERLTWDQRALIDFMVLTKAQSFGGVAHSFFSWNVALKRHELAKEAGLEKDEKHSTFTGKGVLSEDGTWSDGLSHIYGNRKSYVESSKFEIILLKLKKGSNITNFDANIASRVLSTILPTVSLSLLRPFSRQIPPSSLMGVFSSKPVQPVAIPSDTVVELGPTGDTIILRSLVIDFTLCFDEVLDPKRLRGSLEALFNHGNWRKLGARLRLNDRGRLEYHIPAKFDEERPAFSYSHVEMSCKIKEHPLASQIPKATPVPTLQPDCAMFRSLSRDSHSPKRLEDWLTSDIPQLYIHIVSFSDATMVTMTALHTFLDATARVELVKAWVMSLNGRLNEVPEIYGFDFDPLETLGKMATEESVLERHRTTGFGLFWWLAKLIFQSRFWKQTTRTICISPAALKKLKSQALMEVQALDSKAFLSDGDIISAWWTKYATLHLAKSKDRTVTIVNAFSMRPLLEKPYPNPDSTPLLPEGKPCLAISSNAIYTFIPAHEILAKPLSHTALAIRKSIQEQSTRTQVEAMAAALRSSKVPLIYGGSDSSMLVLSNRSKAKFYDVFDFSGAVVKIDEHISKPIERIGRPAFIYALSVISGLSVRDNAVYEGPDGKGNFWLTATIDEENWAGVQEAIHREWDDAK
;
A
#
# COMPACT_ATOMS: atom_id res chain seq x y z
N MET A 1 -39.44 21.14 -34.26
CA MET A 1 -40.04 20.14 -35.16
C MET A 1 -39.10 18.95 -35.18
N PHE A 2 -39.48 17.80 -34.61
CA PHE A 2 -38.61 16.61 -34.62
C PHE A 2 -38.78 15.83 -35.94
N PRO A 3 -37.72 15.25 -36.52
CA PRO A 3 -37.84 14.45 -37.73
C PRO A 3 -38.62 13.15 -37.45
N ASN A 4 -39.47 12.76 -38.41
CA ASN A 4 -40.30 11.57 -38.31
C ASN A 4 -39.44 10.30 -38.15
N GLY A 5 -39.73 9.49 -37.13
CA GLY A 5 -39.16 8.15 -36.95
C GLY A 5 -38.58 7.84 -35.57
N ILE A 6 -38.21 8.84 -34.77
CA ILE A 6 -37.64 8.59 -33.43
C ILE A 6 -38.78 8.41 -32.42
N ASN A 7 -38.94 7.17 -31.92
CA ASN A 7 -39.91 6.86 -30.87
C ASN A 7 -39.61 7.69 -29.60
N ARG A 8 -40.60 8.50 -29.19
CA ARG A 8 -40.54 9.51 -28.12
C ARG A 8 -39.99 8.97 -26.79
N ARG A 9 -40.12 7.67 -26.52
CA ARG A 9 -39.54 7.00 -25.33
C ARG A 9 -38.01 7.04 -25.32
N TYR A 10 -37.34 6.84 -26.46
CA TYR A 10 -35.87 6.89 -26.53
C TYR A 10 -35.33 8.33 -26.44
N ALA A 11 -36.08 9.32 -26.93
CA ALA A 11 -35.70 10.73 -26.79
C ALA A 11 -35.73 11.19 -25.32
N ILE A 12 -36.75 10.77 -24.56
CA ILE A 12 -36.84 11.02 -23.12
C ILE A 12 -35.73 10.29 -22.37
N PHE A 13 -35.46 9.03 -22.71
CA PHE A 13 -34.39 8.24 -22.10
C PHE A 13 -33.00 8.84 -22.36
N ALA A 14 -32.72 9.28 -23.60
CA ALA A 14 -31.47 9.98 -23.92
C ALA A 14 -31.32 11.30 -23.16
N GLY A 15 -32.41 12.07 -23.00
CA GLY A 15 -32.43 13.27 -22.16
C GLY A 15 -32.12 12.96 -20.69
N PHE A 16 -32.68 11.88 -20.14
CA PHE A 16 -32.43 11.47 -18.75
C PHE A 16 -30.98 10.99 -18.54
N VAL A 17 -30.43 10.24 -19.50
CA VAL A 17 -29.01 9.83 -19.49
C VAL A 17 -28.11 11.06 -19.57
N LEU A 18 -28.39 12.04 -20.43
CA LEU A 18 -27.61 13.28 -20.53
C LEU A 18 -27.67 14.10 -19.23
N VAL A 19 -28.83 14.21 -18.59
CA VAL A 19 -28.96 14.88 -17.28
C VAL A 19 -28.19 14.13 -16.20
N MET A 20 -28.23 12.79 -16.17
CA MET A 20 -27.43 12.00 -15.23
C MET A 20 -25.92 12.12 -15.48
N LEU A 21 -25.49 12.18 -16.74
CA LEU A 21 -24.08 12.39 -17.11
C LEU A 21 -23.61 13.82 -16.76
N TRP A 22 -24.50 14.81 -16.91
CA TRP A 22 -24.24 16.19 -16.52
C TRP A 22 -24.18 16.35 -14.99
N LEU A 23 -25.10 15.72 -14.24
CA LEU A 23 -25.05 15.65 -12.79
C LEU A 23 -23.81 14.89 -12.29
N TRP A 24 -23.41 13.80 -12.96
CA TRP A 24 -22.18 13.08 -12.65
C TRP A 24 -20.96 14.00 -12.84
N VAL A 25 -20.82 14.69 -13.98
CA VAL A 25 -19.71 15.64 -14.20
C VAL A 25 -19.74 16.84 -13.23
N ALA A 26 -20.93 17.28 -12.80
CA ALA A 26 -21.10 18.39 -11.86
C ALA A 26 -20.88 18.02 -10.38
N LEU A 27 -20.99 16.73 -10.02
CA LEU A 27 -20.87 16.25 -8.63
C LEU A 27 -19.60 15.42 -8.37
N ASP A 28 -19.00 14.81 -9.39
CA ASP A 28 -17.79 13.98 -9.30
C ASP A 28 -16.48 14.81 -9.38
N ARG A 29 -16.60 16.14 -9.41
CA ARG A 29 -15.50 17.09 -9.20
C ARG A 29 -15.87 18.05 -8.07
N PRO A 30 -15.03 18.18 -7.02
CA PRO A 30 -15.21 19.22 -6.01
C PRO A 30 -14.79 20.58 -6.59
N TYR A 31 -15.62 21.14 -7.47
CA TYR A 31 -15.54 22.56 -7.80
C TYR A 31 -16.00 23.37 -6.59
N SER A 32 -15.04 23.76 -5.75
CA SER A 32 -15.13 25.08 -5.12
C SER A 32 -15.19 26.09 -6.25
N LEU A 33 -16.39 26.59 -6.56
CA LEU A 33 -16.62 27.60 -7.59
C LEU A 33 -15.73 28.82 -7.28
N PRO A 34 -14.74 29.16 -8.13
CA PRO A 34 -13.98 30.38 -7.95
C PRO A 34 -14.95 31.56 -8.13
N SER A 35 -14.91 32.53 -7.22
CA SER A 35 -15.78 33.70 -7.24
C SER A 35 -15.50 34.65 -8.42
N HIS A 36 -14.36 34.48 -9.10
CA HIS A 36 -13.95 35.30 -10.24
C HIS A 36 -13.35 34.44 -11.37
N PHE A 37 -13.71 34.77 -12.61
CA PHE A 37 -13.20 34.12 -13.82
C PHE A 37 -12.69 35.21 -14.78
N SER A 38 -11.38 35.48 -14.74
CA SER A 38 -10.70 36.44 -15.62
C SER A 38 -10.39 35.80 -16.98
N TRP A 39 -11.03 36.30 -18.03
CA TRP A 39 -10.67 35.95 -19.41
C TRP A 39 -9.58 36.90 -19.92
N ASN A 40 -8.41 36.39 -20.26
CA ASN A 40 -7.44 37.11 -21.10
C ASN A 40 -7.05 36.25 -22.32
N PRO A 41 -7.67 36.46 -23.49
CA PRO A 41 -7.52 35.57 -24.64
C PRO A 41 -6.36 35.96 -25.58
N TYR A 42 -5.14 36.19 -25.04
CA TYR A 42 -3.94 36.47 -25.85
C TYR A 42 -2.63 35.96 -25.22
N SER A 43 -2.33 34.67 -25.42
CA SER A 43 -0.95 34.16 -25.48
C SER A 43 -0.89 32.85 -26.27
N ASN A 44 -1.10 32.97 -27.58
CA ASN A 44 -0.78 31.89 -28.51
C ASN A 44 0.74 31.84 -28.72
N THR A 45 1.45 31.23 -27.77
CA THR A 45 2.86 30.84 -27.81
C THR A 45 2.91 29.41 -27.28
N GLY A 46 3.22 28.37 -28.06
CA GLY A 46 4.23 28.34 -29.11
C GLY A 46 5.58 28.10 -28.44
N GLN A 47 6.24 26.99 -28.76
CA GLN A 47 7.41 26.47 -28.04
C GLN A 47 8.50 27.55 -27.77
N SER A 48 8.80 27.74 -26.49
CA SER A 48 10.04 28.32 -25.95
C SER A 48 10.20 27.75 -24.53
N ASP A 49 11.05 26.75 -24.31
CA ASP A 49 12.48 26.88 -24.00
C ASP A 49 12.75 26.95 -22.48
N LEU A 50 14.00 26.67 -22.09
CA LEU A 50 14.57 26.57 -20.73
C LEU A 50 14.34 27.76 -19.76
N ALA A 51 13.61 28.80 -20.15
CA ALA A 51 13.73 30.15 -19.59
C ALA A 51 13.12 30.41 -18.19
N ASN A 52 12.47 29.42 -17.56
CA ASN A 52 11.66 29.63 -16.35
C ASN A 52 11.90 28.64 -15.19
N ASP A 53 12.94 27.78 -15.20
CA ASP A 53 13.29 27.02 -13.99
C ASP A 53 14.01 27.93 -12.97
N ILE A 54 13.29 28.43 -11.96
CA ILE A 54 13.85 29.33 -10.95
C ILE A 54 14.72 28.62 -9.89
N PHE A 55 14.74 27.29 -9.90
CA PHE A 55 15.56 26.47 -8.99
C PHE A 55 16.78 25.88 -9.70
N ASP A 56 16.99 26.18 -10.99
CA ASP A 56 18.23 25.85 -11.68
C ASP A 56 19.35 26.83 -11.33
N PHE A 57 20.57 26.30 -11.24
CA PHE A 57 21.79 27.06 -11.00
C PHE A 57 23.00 26.29 -11.55
N PRO A 58 24.06 26.98 -11.98
CA PRO A 58 25.23 26.35 -12.59
C PRO A 58 26.01 25.49 -11.58
N ALA A 59 26.87 24.60 -12.11
CA ALA A 59 27.80 23.81 -11.30
C ALA A 59 28.69 24.71 -10.42
N ILE A 60 28.99 24.24 -9.21
CA ILE A 60 29.63 25.03 -8.17
C ILE A 60 31.16 24.97 -8.31
N GLU A 61 31.78 26.15 -8.42
CA GLU A 61 33.23 26.33 -8.28
C GLU A 61 33.55 27.02 -6.94
N SER A 62 33.77 26.23 -5.88
CA SER A 62 34.07 26.73 -4.55
C SER A 62 35.56 26.66 -4.23
N ASN A 63 36.16 27.82 -3.93
CA ASN A 63 37.52 27.90 -3.40
C ASN A 63 37.64 27.27 -2.01
N ALA A 64 36.59 27.31 -1.19
CA ALA A 64 36.61 26.72 0.16
C ALA A 64 36.66 25.19 0.08
N ILE A 65 35.84 24.56 -0.78
CA ILE A 65 35.92 23.11 -1.05
C ILE A 65 37.29 22.75 -1.63
N ARG A 66 37.81 23.56 -2.56
CA ARG A 66 39.12 23.37 -3.19
C ARG A 66 40.28 23.45 -2.20
N GLU A 67 40.19 24.30 -1.17
CA GLU A 67 41.19 24.41 -0.11
C GLU A 67 41.21 23.14 0.77
N VAL A 68 40.04 22.65 1.20
CA VAL A 68 39.92 21.41 1.98
C VAL A 68 40.43 20.21 1.15
N CYS A 69 39.93 20.07 -0.08
CA CYS A 69 40.33 19.03 -1.03
C CYS A 69 41.83 19.08 -1.40
N GLY A 70 42.39 20.30 -1.46
CA GLY A 70 43.79 20.55 -1.76
C GLY A 70 44.75 20.13 -0.63
N ARG A 71 44.31 20.30 0.63
CA ARG A 71 45.03 19.90 1.86
C ARG A 71 44.94 18.39 2.15
N THR A 72 43.88 17.73 1.70
CA THR A 72 43.76 16.26 1.81
C THR A 72 44.90 15.56 1.08
N GLU A 73 45.51 14.57 1.75
CA GLU A 73 46.39 13.59 1.13
C GLU A 73 45.52 12.46 0.52
N TRP A 74 45.64 12.27 -0.79
CA TRP A 74 44.79 11.37 -1.57
C TRP A 74 45.40 9.98 -1.73
N ASN A 75 44.58 8.95 -1.55
CA ASN A 75 44.95 7.54 -1.69
C ASN A 75 44.02 6.87 -2.72
N SER A 76 44.51 6.77 -3.96
CA SER A 76 43.76 6.17 -5.08
C SER A 76 43.43 4.68 -4.91
N SER A 77 44.02 4.01 -3.90
CA SER A 77 43.71 2.62 -3.57
C SER A 77 42.55 2.47 -2.59
N VAL A 78 41.96 3.54 -2.07
CA VAL A 78 40.78 3.51 -1.21
C VAL A 78 39.58 4.12 -1.95
N ILE A 79 38.48 3.40 -2.01
CA ILE A 79 37.25 3.79 -2.71
C ILE A 79 36.07 3.63 -1.76
N PHE A 80 35.22 4.66 -1.67
CA PHE A 80 34.01 4.67 -0.87
C PHE A 80 32.78 4.41 -1.75
N THR A 81 31.91 3.55 -1.26
CA THR A 81 30.58 3.24 -1.82
C THR A 81 29.54 3.66 -0.81
N CYS A 82 28.54 4.43 -1.26
CA CYS A 82 27.49 4.98 -0.40
C CYS A 82 26.14 4.56 -0.95
N ASP A 83 25.82 3.27 -0.79
CA ASP A 83 24.63 2.65 -1.40
C ASP A 83 23.45 2.52 -0.42
N ASN A 84 23.63 2.90 0.85
CA ASN A 84 22.64 2.74 1.92
C ASN A 84 21.82 4.01 2.23
N ASN A 85 21.76 4.99 1.30
CA ASN A 85 21.01 6.22 1.53
C ASN A 85 19.50 5.94 1.46
N HIS A 86 18.81 6.01 2.59
CA HIS A 86 17.37 5.80 2.70
C HIS A 86 16.69 6.90 3.53
N GLY A 87 15.35 6.86 3.59
CA GLY A 87 14.52 7.88 4.24
C GLY A 87 13.98 8.95 3.28
N GLY A 88 13.25 9.94 3.81
CA GLY A 88 12.76 11.07 3.02
C GLY A 88 13.86 12.08 2.60
N VAL A 89 13.49 13.09 1.81
CA VAL A 89 14.40 14.10 1.18
C VAL A 89 15.56 14.56 2.07
N GLY A 90 15.29 14.98 3.32
CA GLY A 90 16.33 15.46 4.25
C GLY A 90 17.32 14.40 4.70
N HIS A 91 16.88 13.13 4.83
CA HIS A 91 17.74 12.01 5.20
C HIS A 91 18.73 11.67 4.08
N VAL A 92 18.22 11.50 2.86
CA VAL A 92 19.03 11.16 1.68
C VAL A 92 20.03 12.28 1.37
N ARG A 93 19.60 13.55 1.39
CA ARG A 93 20.48 14.70 1.16
C ARG A 93 21.63 14.76 2.17
N ASN A 94 21.32 14.64 3.47
CA ASN A 94 22.34 14.68 4.53
C ASN A 94 23.30 13.49 4.46
N SER A 95 22.80 12.29 4.17
CA SER A 95 23.59 11.07 4.04
C SER A 95 24.61 11.16 2.90
N ILE A 96 24.19 11.63 1.72
CA ILE A 96 25.07 11.81 0.56
C ILE A 96 26.12 12.89 0.83
N LEU A 97 25.75 14.04 1.41
CA LEU A 97 26.71 15.10 1.76
C LEU A 97 27.75 14.61 2.78
N ASN A 98 27.34 13.88 3.82
CA ASN A 98 28.27 13.28 4.78
C ASN A 98 29.21 12.27 4.12
N CYS A 99 28.70 11.39 3.25
CA CYS A 99 29.49 10.45 2.47
C CYS A 99 30.61 11.17 1.68
N VAL A 100 30.25 12.22 0.92
CA VAL A 100 31.23 13.04 0.18
C VAL A 100 32.25 13.68 1.13
N ARG A 101 31.80 14.20 2.28
CA ARG A 101 32.68 14.87 3.26
C ARG A 101 33.67 13.89 3.92
N PHE A 102 33.24 12.66 4.19
CA PHE A 102 34.10 11.59 4.70
C PHE A 102 35.06 11.06 3.61
N ALA A 103 34.65 10.97 2.35
CA ALA A 103 35.55 10.64 1.24
C ALA A 103 36.69 11.68 1.11
N ILE A 104 36.36 12.97 1.18
CA ILE A 104 37.34 14.07 1.22
C ILE A 104 38.24 14.00 2.47
N SER A 105 37.73 13.56 3.62
CA SER A 105 38.54 13.40 4.85
C SER A 105 39.51 12.20 4.76
N ALA A 106 39.04 11.08 4.22
CA ALA A 106 39.86 9.88 3.96
C ALA A 106 40.83 10.06 2.78
N GLY A 107 40.58 11.01 1.88
CA GLY A 107 41.27 11.10 0.59
C GLY A 107 40.97 9.91 -0.31
N ALA A 108 39.78 9.34 -0.18
CA ALA A 108 39.32 8.18 -0.92
C ALA A 108 38.58 8.60 -2.21
N GLY A 109 38.63 7.76 -3.24
CA GLY A 109 37.71 7.88 -4.38
C GLY A 109 36.27 7.61 -3.95
N LEU A 110 35.30 8.07 -4.75
CA LEU A 110 33.87 7.94 -4.47
C LEU A 110 33.15 7.34 -5.68
N VAL A 111 32.39 6.27 -5.45
CA VAL A 111 31.40 5.76 -6.41
C VAL A 111 30.13 6.58 -6.29
N LEU A 112 29.46 6.86 -7.42
CA LEU A 112 28.17 7.57 -7.42
C LEU A 112 27.18 6.94 -6.42
N PRO A 113 26.65 7.70 -5.45
CA PRO A 113 25.78 7.16 -4.41
C PRO A 113 24.48 6.57 -4.97
N ASN A 114 24.05 5.44 -4.40
CA ASN A 114 22.74 4.87 -4.65
C ASN A 114 21.74 5.23 -3.54
N ILE A 115 20.49 5.40 -3.95
CA ILE A 115 19.34 5.67 -3.09
C ILE A 115 18.52 4.38 -3.01
N ALA A 116 18.30 3.89 -1.79
CA ALA A 116 17.37 2.81 -1.53
C ALA A 116 15.95 3.39 -1.54
N LEU A 117 15.12 2.90 -2.47
CA LEU A 117 13.72 3.30 -2.56
C LEU A 117 12.97 2.82 -1.31
N ARG A 118 12.01 3.63 -0.87
CA ARG A 118 11.04 3.20 0.13
C ARG A 118 9.90 2.49 -0.58
N ASP A 119 9.65 1.24 -0.20
CA ASP A 119 8.49 0.45 -0.62
C ASP A 119 7.21 1.00 0.03
N MET A 120 6.86 2.23 -0.33
CA MET A 120 5.57 2.84 -0.03
C MET A 120 4.56 2.31 -1.04
N GLU A 121 3.94 1.16 -0.73
CA GLU A 121 2.52 1.04 -1.02
C GLU A 121 1.79 2.18 -0.28
N ASP A 122 0.79 2.80 -0.92
CA ASP A 122 -0.13 3.67 -0.19
C ASP A 122 -0.70 2.85 1.01
N ASP A 123 -0.72 3.48 2.19
CA ASP A 123 -1.14 2.93 3.49
C ASP A 123 -0.16 2.01 4.24
N THR A 124 0.99 2.59 4.62
CA THR A 124 1.67 2.46 5.93
C THR A 124 1.91 1.07 6.54
N VAL A 125 3.14 0.55 6.44
CA VAL A 125 3.77 -0.27 7.49
C VAL A 125 5.25 0.11 7.61
N ILE A 126 5.71 0.35 8.84
CA ILE A 126 7.13 0.45 9.19
C ILE A 126 7.46 -0.76 10.05
N ILE A 127 8.48 -1.52 9.67
CA ILE A 127 8.98 -2.69 10.42
C ILE A 127 10.38 -2.39 10.91
N TRP A 128 10.61 -2.51 12.22
CA TRP A 128 11.94 -2.72 12.79
C TRP A 128 11.85 -3.39 14.16
N ASP A 129 12.51 -4.54 14.30
CA ASP A 129 13.30 -4.93 15.47
C ASP A 129 13.97 -6.30 15.19
N GLU A 130 15.29 -6.29 14.97
CA GLU A 130 16.29 -7.29 15.42
C GLU A 130 17.68 -6.93 14.82
N PRO A 131 18.81 -7.31 15.47
CA PRO A 131 20.12 -6.69 15.23
C PRO A 131 20.91 -7.26 14.04
N VAL A 132 21.73 -6.39 13.43
CA VAL A 132 22.55 -6.72 12.25
C VAL A 132 23.62 -7.77 12.55
N GLN A 133 23.51 -8.95 11.94
CA GLN A 133 24.63 -9.89 11.72
C GLN A 133 24.59 -10.60 10.34
N GLU A 134 24.64 -9.83 9.25
CA GLU A 134 25.42 -10.23 8.06
C GLU A 134 25.80 -8.96 7.27
N PRO A 135 27.09 -8.71 7.00
CA PRO A 135 27.50 -7.57 6.17
C PRO A 135 27.31 -7.88 4.67
N MET A 136 26.89 -6.86 3.92
CA MET A 136 27.19 -6.73 2.49
C MET A 136 26.80 -7.92 1.59
N ARG A 137 25.50 -8.06 1.26
CA ARG A 137 25.08 -8.88 0.11
C ARG A 137 24.32 -8.08 -0.95
N LYS A 138 25.06 -7.86 -2.06
CA LYS A 138 24.59 -7.62 -3.44
C LYS A 138 23.98 -6.25 -3.76
N ARG A 139 24.47 -5.67 -4.87
CA ARG A 139 23.97 -4.45 -5.52
C ARG A 139 22.55 -4.54 -6.08
N HIS A 140 21.97 -5.73 -6.11
CA HIS A 140 20.65 -6.01 -6.65
C HIS A 140 19.80 -6.70 -5.56
N GLY A 141 19.31 -5.87 -4.63
CA GLY A 141 18.22 -6.11 -3.69
C GLY A 141 17.07 -5.11 -3.95
N PRO A 142 15.95 -5.15 -3.20
CA PRO A 142 14.73 -4.45 -3.57
C PRO A 142 14.96 -2.95 -3.81
N GLY A 143 14.66 -2.51 -5.03
CA GLY A 143 14.55 -1.10 -5.41
C GLY A 143 15.72 -0.19 -5.01
N ARG A 144 16.95 -0.42 -5.49
CA ARG A 144 17.97 0.66 -5.51
C ARG A 144 17.94 1.41 -6.85
N ARG A 145 18.14 2.73 -6.80
CA ARG A 145 18.32 3.61 -7.97
C ARG A 145 19.56 4.47 -7.73
N GLY A 146 20.20 4.96 -8.79
CA GLY A 146 21.29 5.91 -8.61
C GLY A 146 20.74 7.25 -8.12
N MET A 147 21.65 8.18 -7.84
CA MET A 147 21.26 9.50 -7.33
C MET A 147 20.37 10.30 -8.29
N GLU A 148 20.29 9.94 -9.58
CA GLU A 148 19.31 10.49 -10.56
C GLU A 148 17.85 10.29 -10.15
N HIS A 149 17.57 9.43 -9.18
CA HIS A 149 16.25 9.31 -8.59
C HIS A 149 15.75 10.64 -7.99
N MET A 150 16.65 11.45 -7.41
CA MET A 150 16.31 12.71 -6.72
C MET A 150 17.16 13.92 -7.16
N PHE A 151 18.37 13.70 -7.67
CA PHE A 151 19.38 14.74 -7.90
C PHE A 151 19.84 14.80 -9.37
N ASP A 152 20.44 15.94 -9.71
CA ASP A 152 21.03 16.22 -11.01
C ASP A 152 22.48 15.68 -11.05
N VAL A 153 22.66 14.52 -11.69
CA VAL A 153 23.98 13.83 -11.78
C VAL A 153 25.04 14.69 -12.51
N PRO A 154 24.76 15.29 -13.69
CA PRO A 154 25.72 16.18 -14.35
C PRO A 154 26.20 17.32 -13.43
N HIS A 155 25.27 17.99 -12.75
CA HIS A 155 25.60 19.07 -11.81
C HIS A 155 26.50 18.61 -10.67
N PHE A 156 26.22 17.43 -10.09
CA PHE A 156 27.04 16.87 -9.01
C PHE A 156 28.46 16.54 -9.47
N LEU A 157 28.59 15.85 -10.60
CA LEU A 157 29.88 15.50 -11.19
C LEU A 157 30.71 16.74 -11.54
N GLU A 158 30.10 17.72 -12.20
CA GLU A 158 30.78 18.96 -12.61
C GLU A 158 31.16 19.82 -11.41
N SER A 159 30.27 19.98 -10.42
CA SER A 159 30.57 20.73 -9.19
C SER A 159 31.75 20.11 -8.44
N LEU A 160 31.81 18.78 -8.34
CA LEU A 160 32.93 18.09 -7.70
C LEU A 160 34.21 18.12 -8.55
N HIS A 161 34.11 18.09 -9.88
CA HIS A 161 35.26 18.26 -10.77
C HIS A 161 35.88 19.66 -10.61
N LEU A 162 35.07 20.72 -10.60
CA LEU A 162 35.52 22.10 -10.45
C LEU A 162 36.04 22.39 -9.04
N SER A 163 35.33 21.92 -8.01
CA SER A 163 35.62 22.22 -6.60
C SER A 163 36.59 21.25 -5.92
N CYS A 164 36.64 19.98 -6.34
CA CYS A 164 37.56 18.97 -5.77
C CYS A 164 38.16 18.05 -6.84
N PRO A 165 38.96 18.58 -7.79
CA PRO A 165 39.49 17.84 -8.95
C PRO A 165 40.43 16.68 -8.61
N LYS A 166 40.90 16.58 -7.36
CA LYS A 166 41.75 15.47 -6.90
C LYS A 166 40.95 14.21 -6.51
N MET A 167 39.63 14.30 -6.35
CA MET A 167 38.79 13.17 -5.97
C MET A 167 38.50 12.25 -7.17
N PRO A 168 38.93 10.97 -7.13
CA PRO A 168 38.49 10.00 -8.13
C PRO A 168 36.97 9.79 -8.00
N LEU A 169 36.25 9.94 -9.11
CA LEU A 169 34.83 9.68 -9.22
C LEU A 169 34.60 8.48 -10.14
N PHE A 170 33.73 7.56 -9.74
CA PHE A 170 33.40 6.36 -10.49
C PHE A 170 31.87 6.28 -10.71
N GLU A 171 31.43 6.09 -11.95
CA GLU A 171 30.00 5.95 -12.28
C GLU A 171 29.42 4.66 -11.68
N ASP A 172 30.14 3.55 -11.83
CA ASP A 172 29.88 2.29 -11.16
C ASP A 172 31.19 1.70 -10.58
N MET A 173 31.09 0.50 -10.02
CA MET A 173 32.23 -0.41 -9.88
C MET A 173 31.76 -1.77 -10.38
N GLY A 174 32.67 -2.65 -10.79
CA GLY A 174 32.32 -4.06 -10.93
C GLY A 174 31.93 -4.71 -9.60
N ASP A 175 31.39 -5.93 -9.65
CA ASP A 175 31.33 -6.80 -8.46
C ASP A 175 32.73 -7.32 -8.13
N SER A 176 33.53 -6.50 -7.45
CA SER A 176 34.83 -6.87 -6.92
C SER A 176 34.66 -7.79 -5.72
N PHE A 177 34.77 -9.10 -5.97
CA PHE A 177 34.69 -10.15 -4.94
C PHE A 177 36.07 -10.37 -4.30
N GLY A 178 36.32 -9.76 -3.14
CA GLY A 178 37.59 -9.88 -2.42
C GLY A 178 37.49 -9.50 -0.95
N GLY A 179 38.46 -9.94 -0.14
CA GLY A 179 38.50 -9.71 1.31
C GLY A 179 38.78 -8.26 1.73
N ARG A 180 38.90 -7.33 0.77
CA ARG A 180 39.22 -5.90 0.95
C ARG A 180 38.00 -4.99 0.84
N ARG A 181 36.78 -5.55 0.89
CA ARG A 181 35.50 -4.83 0.94
C ARG A 181 34.80 -5.03 2.29
N ARG A 182 34.34 -3.96 2.94
CA ARG A 182 33.66 -4.00 4.25
C ARG A 182 32.85 -2.73 4.53
N GLY A 183 31.72 -2.90 5.20
CA GLY A 183 30.91 -1.81 5.74
C GLY A 183 31.55 -1.04 6.90
N LEU A 184 31.31 0.26 6.98
CA LEU A 184 31.76 1.13 8.06
C LEU A 184 30.73 2.23 8.34
N LEU A 185 30.26 2.31 9.59
CA LEU A 185 29.57 3.48 10.11
C LEU A 185 30.61 4.53 10.56
N PRO A 186 30.67 5.74 9.96
CA PRO A 186 31.76 6.70 10.21
C PRO A 186 31.97 7.08 11.69
N GLU A 187 30.88 7.28 12.43
CA GLU A 187 30.87 7.61 13.85
C GLU A 187 31.37 6.48 14.76
N SER A 188 31.31 5.21 14.34
CA SER A 188 31.77 4.08 15.17
C SER A 188 33.28 4.05 15.39
N LEU A 189 34.02 4.99 14.79
CA LEU A 189 35.45 5.20 15.00
C LEU A 189 35.73 6.15 16.18
N VAL A 190 34.74 6.87 16.71
CA VAL A 190 34.94 7.81 17.83
C VAL A 190 34.18 7.39 19.09
N ASP A 191 34.82 7.56 20.24
CA ASP A 191 34.32 7.09 21.53
C ASP A 191 33.32 8.08 22.17
N ASN A 192 33.28 9.32 21.68
CA ASN A 192 32.36 10.38 22.08
C ASN A 192 31.86 11.12 20.83
N HIS A 193 30.54 11.22 20.66
CA HIS A 193 29.91 12.02 19.61
C HIS A 193 28.80 12.91 20.21
N PRO A 194 29.11 14.16 20.61
CA PRO A 194 28.08 15.05 21.14
C PRO A 194 27.00 15.37 20.09
N THR A 195 25.87 15.91 20.55
CA THR A 195 24.70 16.24 19.71
C THR A 195 25.01 17.17 18.52
N SER A 196 26.15 17.87 18.58
CA SER A 196 26.69 18.81 17.60
C SER A 196 27.62 18.20 16.54
N GLY A 197 27.77 16.87 16.51
CA GLY A 197 28.69 16.16 15.60
C GLY A 197 30.01 15.75 16.26
N LEU A 198 30.99 15.32 15.47
CA LEU A 198 32.32 14.92 15.96
C LEU A 198 32.98 16.07 16.76
N GLU A 199 33.47 15.77 17.96
CA GLU A 199 34.21 16.75 18.78
C GLU A 199 35.61 17.05 18.21
N HIS A 200 36.22 16.04 17.56
CA HIS A 200 37.57 16.08 17.00
C HIS A 200 37.62 15.47 15.59
N PRO A 201 37.02 16.12 14.58
CA PRO A 201 36.96 15.62 13.20
C PRO A 201 38.35 15.43 12.57
N GLU A 202 39.35 16.21 12.98
CA GLU A 202 40.74 16.10 12.52
C GLU A 202 41.39 14.76 12.89
N GLN A 203 40.91 14.10 13.95
CA GLN A 203 41.41 12.80 14.39
C GLN A 203 40.77 11.63 13.62
N TRP A 204 39.62 11.85 12.96
CA TRP A 204 38.86 10.80 12.29
C TRP A 204 39.69 10.08 11.21
N ARG A 205 40.40 10.81 10.35
CA ARG A 205 41.27 10.22 9.30
C ARG A 205 42.30 9.25 9.88
N LYS A 206 42.93 9.61 11.00
CA LYS A 206 43.93 8.76 11.67
C LYS A 206 43.30 7.48 12.22
N LYS A 207 42.11 7.59 12.82
CA LYS A 207 41.36 6.42 13.31
C LYS A 207 40.85 5.53 12.16
N PHE A 208 40.42 6.13 11.05
CA PHE A 208 40.01 5.44 9.83
C PHE A 208 41.14 4.59 9.23
N TYR A 209 42.33 5.16 9.00
CA TYR A 209 43.45 4.36 8.48
C TYR A 209 43.92 3.27 9.46
N GLY A 210 43.88 3.54 10.77
CA GLY A 210 44.12 2.50 11.79
C GLY A 210 43.07 1.37 11.79
N TRP A 211 41.83 1.65 11.40
CA TRP A 211 40.80 0.64 11.16
C TRP A 211 41.06 -0.14 9.87
N VAL A 212 41.46 0.53 8.78
CA VAL A 212 41.83 -0.11 7.50
C VAL A 212 42.99 -1.09 7.72
N ASP A 213 44.08 -0.65 8.35
CA ASP A 213 45.24 -1.51 8.64
C ASP A 213 44.88 -2.72 9.51
N LYS A 214 43.94 -2.56 10.45
CA LYS A 214 43.51 -3.61 11.37
C LYS A 214 42.56 -4.64 10.74
N TYR A 215 41.70 -4.24 9.82
CA TYR A 215 40.58 -5.06 9.35
C TYR A 215 40.55 -5.36 7.84
N MET A 216 41.34 -4.65 7.02
CA MET A 216 41.35 -4.80 5.55
C MET A 216 42.67 -5.36 5.00
N VAL A 217 43.70 -5.56 5.85
CA VAL A 217 45.06 -5.89 5.39
C VAL A 217 45.63 -7.16 6.07
N LYS A 218 45.96 -8.15 5.25
CA LYS A 218 47.05 -9.11 5.50
C LYS A 218 47.98 -9.13 4.29
N PRO A 219 49.27 -8.74 4.41
CA PRO A 219 50.13 -8.52 3.23
C PRO A 219 50.51 -9.77 2.41
N SER A 220 50.16 -10.98 2.86
CA SER A 220 50.55 -12.25 2.24
C SER A 220 49.58 -12.78 1.19
N ASP A 221 48.32 -12.29 1.19
CA ASP A 221 47.20 -13.06 0.63
C ASP A 221 46.61 -12.47 -0.67
N TYR A 222 47.04 -11.26 -1.09
CA TYR A 222 46.42 -10.51 -2.20
C TYR A 222 47.45 -9.80 -3.10
N THR A 223 47.10 -9.60 -4.38
CA THR A 223 47.88 -8.81 -5.34
C THR A 223 47.86 -7.31 -5.01
N ARG A 224 48.99 -6.64 -5.25
CA ARG A 224 49.19 -5.22 -4.89
C ARG A 224 48.20 -4.23 -5.55
N ASP A 225 47.57 -4.64 -6.63
CA ASP A 225 46.76 -3.77 -7.51
C ASP A 225 45.25 -3.79 -7.20
N GLU A 226 44.80 -4.55 -6.19
CA GLU A 226 43.39 -4.58 -5.78
C GLU A 226 43.03 -3.37 -4.89
N PRO A 227 41.93 -2.63 -5.16
CA PRO A 227 41.49 -1.51 -4.33
C PRO A 227 40.84 -1.97 -3.01
N ILE A 228 40.94 -1.11 -1.99
CA ILE A 228 40.19 -1.21 -0.72
C ILE A 228 38.85 -0.52 -0.93
N ILE A 229 37.75 -1.23 -0.66
CA ILE A 229 36.40 -0.69 -0.81
C ILE A 229 35.77 -0.59 0.58
N VAL A 230 35.32 0.62 0.93
CA VAL A 230 34.63 0.86 2.19
C VAL A 230 33.21 1.29 1.89
N ASP A 231 32.27 0.44 2.26
CA ASP A 231 30.86 0.74 2.10
C ASP A 231 30.41 1.58 3.30
N LEU A 232 30.27 2.89 3.11
CA LEU A 232 29.83 3.77 4.19
C LEU A 232 28.35 3.55 4.48
N ASP A 233 28.05 3.20 5.73
CA ASP A 233 26.69 3.19 6.23
C ASP A 233 26.15 4.61 6.45
N GLN A 234 24.83 4.72 6.47
CA GLN A 234 24.14 6.02 6.54
C GLN A 234 24.46 6.74 7.87
N SER A 235 24.88 7.99 7.76
CA SER A 235 25.28 8.86 8.89
C SER A 235 24.63 10.24 8.75
N PHE A 236 24.10 10.80 9.83
CA PHE A 236 23.26 12.00 9.81
C PHE A 236 23.85 13.16 10.61
N LEU A 237 24.22 14.26 9.94
CA LEU A 237 24.73 15.50 10.57
C LEU A 237 25.91 15.29 11.55
N VAL A 238 26.64 14.18 11.42
CA VAL A 238 27.76 13.85 12.31
C VAL A 238 29.02 14.67 11.99
N TYR A 239 29.28 14.99 10.72
CA TYR A 239 30.43 15.82 10.38
C TYR A 239 30.17 17.27 10.79
N PRO A 240 30.98 17.84 11.71
CA PRO A 240 30.68 19.14 12.31
C PRO A 240 30.95 20.30 11.35
N THR A 241 29.93 21.11 11.08
CA THR A 241 30.03 22.30 10.21
C THR A 241 30.99 23.36 10.74
N HIS A 242 31.24 23.41 12.06
CA HIS A 242 32.20 24.34 12.66
C HIS A 242 33.68 24.03 12.36
N SER A 243 33.97 22.83 11.86
CA SER A 243 35.33 22.41 11.47
C SER A 243 35.69 22.81 10.04
N ASP A 244 34.67 23.14 9.25
CA ASP A 244 34.78 23.70 7.92
C ASP A 244 34.48 25.21 7.99
N SER A 245 34.87 25.98 6.97
CA SER A 245 34.56 27.42 6.95
C SER A 245 33.08 27.67 6.67
N HIS A 246 32.59 28.87 7.00
CA HIS A 246 31.19 29.25 6.68
C HIS A 246 30.92 29.18 5.18
N GLU A 247 31.90 29.56 4.35
CA GLU A 247 31.86 29.47 2.89
C GLU A 247 31.84 28.02 2.41
N PHE A 248 32.61 27.12 3.04
CA PHE A 248 32.55 25.69 2.74
C PHE A 248 31.16 25.13 3.03
N ALA A 249 30.64 25.34 4.25
CA ALA A 249 29.34 24.78 4.65
C ALA A 249 28.19 25.27 3.73
N HIS A 250 28.30 26.50 3.26
CA HIS A 250 27.40 27.13 2.31
C HIS A 250 27.47 26.51 0.90
N ASP A 251 28.67 26.47 0.30
CA ASP A 251 28.85 25.95 -1.07
C ASP A 251 28.68 24.42 -1.15
N PHE A 252 29.11 23.70 -0.12
CA PHE A 252 29.10 22.24 -0.10
C PHE A 252 27.68 21.66 -0.18
N GLY A 253 26.69 22.33 0.43
CA GLY A 253 25.29 21.96 0.28
C GLY A 253 24.78 22.06 -1.16
N LYS A 254 25.36 22.93 -2.00
CA LYS A 254 24.91 23.23 -3.36
C LYS A 254 25.37 22.20 -4.41
N ILE A 255 26.27 21.26 -4.07
CA ILE A 255 26.66 20.17 -4.98
C ILE A 255 25.48 19.21 -5.29
N LEU A 256 24.43 19.21 -4.45
CA LEU A 256 23.20 18.44 -4.66
C LEU A 256 22.06 19.35 -5.15
N LYS A 257 22.00 19.57 -6.47
CA LYS A 257 20.83 20.14 -7.14
C LYS A 257 19.78 19.04 -7.37
N PHE A 258 18.49 19.34 -7.21
CA PHE A 258 17.41 18.37 -7.45
C PHE A 258 17.16 18.17 -8.96
N ARG A 259 16.54 17.04 -9.33
CA ARG A 259 16.17 16.68 -10.71
C ARG A 259 15.24 17.71 -11.42
N GLU A 260 15.54 17.99 -12.69
CA GLU A 260 14.94 19.08 -13.51
C GLU A 260 13.39 19.10 -13.50
N ASP A 261 12.75 17.95 -13.76
CA ASP A 261 11.28 17.84 -13.79
C ASP A 261 10.62 18.31 -12.49
N THR A 262 11.18 17.96 -11.33
CA THR A 262 10.67 18.45 -10.04
C THR A 262 10.91 19.95 -9.81
N ARG A 263 12.00 20.51 -10.34
CA ARG A 263 12.32 21.95 -10.24
C ARG A 263 11.35 22.77 -11.09
N ARG A 264 11.08 22.30 -12.32
CA ARG A 264 10.05 22.84 -13.22
C ARG A 264 8.65 22.80 -12.60
N LEU A 265 8.25 21.67 -12.02
CA LEU A 265 6.96 21.53 -11.35
C LEU A 265 6.84 22.39 -10.07
N ALA A 266 7.92 22.58 -9.31
CA ALA A 266 7.94 23.51 -8.18
C ALA A 266 7.77 24.97 -8.66
N THR A 267 8.42 25.34 -9.76
CA THR A 267 8.22 26.65 -10.40
C THR A 267 6.77 26.82 -10.84
N ALA A 268 6.20 25.86 -11.57
CA ALA A 268 4.81 25.89 -12.00
C ALA A 268 3.83 25.99 -10.82
N ALA A 269 4.10 25.31 -9.70
CA ALA A 269 3.27 25.37 -8.51
C ALA A 269 3.29 26.78 -7.87
N LEU A 270 4.43 27.47 -7.87
CA LEU A 270 4.54 28.85 -7.37
C LEU A 270 3.84 29.86 -8.30
N VAL A 271 3.93 29.69 -9.62
CA VAL A 271 3.19 30.51 -10.60
C VAL A 271 1.68 30.36 -10.39
N GLU A 272 1.17 29.13 -10.36
CA GLU A 272 -0.26 28.84 -10.11
C GLU A 272 -0.72 29.36 -8.74
N LEU A 273 0.15 29.38 -7.72
CA LEU A 273 -0.15 29.90 -6.39
C LEU A 273 -0.33 31.43 -6.38
N LEU A 274 0.53 32.15 -7.11
CA LEU A 274 0.40 33.60 -7.28
C LEU A 274 -0.82 33.97 -8.12
N GLU A 275 -1.05 33.26 -9.23
CA GLU A 275 -2.22 33.49 -10.10
C GLU A 275 -3.53 33.22 -9.37
N TRP A 276 -3.60 32.17 -8.55
CA TRP A 276 -4.82 31.80 -7.83
C TRP A 276 -5.30 32.87 -6.84
N HIS A 277 -4.36 33.62 -6.22
CA HIS A 277 -4.69 34.67 -5.26
C HIS A 277 -4.41 36.11 -5.73
N ASN A 278 -3.94 36.30 -6.96
CA ASN A 278 -3.49 37.59 -7.49
C ASN A 278 -2.51 38.30 -6.53
N SER A 279 -1.49 37.55 -6.07
CA SER A 279 -0.47 38.02 -5.13
C SER A 279 0.66 38.75 -5.86
N ASP A 280 1.12 39.87 -5.31
CA ASP A 280 2.16 40.74 -5.90
C ASP A 280 3.61 40.24 -5.71
N GLY A 281 3.85 39.09 -5.07
CA GLY A 281 5.19 38.57 -4.80
C GLY A 281 5.90 38.00 -6.04
N ASP A 282 7.22 38.20 -6.19
CA ASP A 282 7.98 37.59 -7.29
C ASP A 282 8.48 36.19 -6.91
N ILE A 283 8.21 35.18 -7.73
CA ILE A 283 8.75 33.82 -7.54
C ILE A 283 10.29 33.78 -7.52
N ARG A 284 10.95 34.77 -8.13
CA ARG A 284 12.41 34.90 -8.15
C ARG A 284 12.97 35.34 -6.81
N ASP A 285 12.18 36.01 -5.96
CA ASP A 285 12.64 36.45 -4.64
C ASP A 285 13.12 35.24 -3.82
N PRO A 286 14.25 35.34 -3.10
CA PRO A 286 14.75 34.25 -2.25
C PRO A 286 13.75 33.85 -1.16
N ILE A 287 12.93 34.80 -0.69
CA ILE A 287 11.79 34.63 0.22
C ILE A 287 10.67 35.54 -0.31
N MET A 288 9.51 34.98 -0.67
CA MET A 288 8.40 35.72 -1.27
C MET A 288 7.60 36.48 -0.21
N ASN A 289 7.47 37.80 -0.31
CA ASN A 289 6.76 38.64 0.66
C ASN A 289 6.19 39.91 0.00
N PRO A 290 4.86 40.16 0.02
CA PRO A 290 3.80 39.35 0.62
C PRO A 290 3.46 38.12 -0.23
N SER A 291 3.17 36.99 0.41
CA SER A 291 2.80 35.75 -0.28
C SER A 291 2.03 34.76 0.62
N PHE A 292 2.51 33.53 0.78
CA PHE A 292 1.82 32.45 1.49
C PHE A 292 2.57 31.95 2.74
N PHE A 293 1.83 31.31 3.64
CA PHE A 293 2.37 30.52 4.74
C PHE A 293 2.72 29.10 4.30
N GLY A 294 3.94 28.64 4.57
CA GLY A 294 4.35 27.25 4.34
C GLY A 294 4.15 26.39 5.58
N ALA A 295 3.36 25.31 5.49
CA ALA A 295 3.14 24.38 6.60
C ALA A 295 3.64 22.96 6.27
N HIS A 296 4.35 22.32 7.20
CA HIS A 296 4.74 20.91 7.10
C HIS A 296 4.27 20.09 8.30
N ILE A 297 3.21 19.31 8.10
CA ILE A 297 2.61 18.41 9.10
C ILE A 297 3.29 17.03 9.06
N ARG A 298 3.97 16.65 10.14
CA ARG A 298 4.61 15.32 10.34
C ARG A 298 3.88 14.59 11.48
N THR A 299 3.16 13.53 11.13
CA THR A 299 2.19 12.86 12.02
C THR A 299 2.13 11.34 11.81
N GLU A 300 2.92 10.83 10.87
CA GLU A 300 3.03 9.41 10.55
C GLU A 300 3.93 8.74 11.60
N PRO A 301 3.63 7.49 12.02
CA PRO A 301 4.31 6.83 13.13
C PRO A 301 5.83 6.71 12.93
N GLU A 302 6.54 6.59 14.06
CA GLU A 302 8.00 6.64 14.13
C GLU A 302 8.67 5.46 13.40
N VAL A 303 9.71 5.76 12.61
CA VAL A 303 10.60 4.75 12.04
C VAL A 303 11.66 4.42 13.10
N SER A 304 11.87 3.17 13.51
CA SER A 304 12.86 2.89 14.58
C SER A 304 14.31 3.25 14.21
N HIS A 305 14.66 3.44 12.94
CA HIS A 305 15.94 4.06 12.55
C HIS A 305 16.01 5.58 12.86
N GLU A 306 14.88 6.27 13.03
CA GLU A 306 14.82 7.60 13.67
C GLU A 306 15.00 7.49 15.21
N SER A 307 14.89 6.30 15.82
CA SER A 307 14.77 6.14 17.29
C SER A 307 16.00 6.56 18.09
N ASP A 308 17.24 6.38 17.60
CA ASP A 308 18.42 6.87 18.35
C ASP A 308 18.53 8.40 18.34
N LEU A 309 17.90 9.05 17.35
CA LEU A 309 17.82 10.51 17.27
C LEU A 309 16.55 11.06 17.95
N LEU A 310 15.49 10.26 18.06
CA LEU A 310 14.26 10.50 18.84
C LEU A 310 14.41 10.14 20.34
N ARG A 311 15.36 9.28 20.73
CA ARG A 311 15.80 9.10 22.14
C ARG A 311 16.34 10.39 22.74
N ARG A 312 16.80 11.33 21.90
CA ARG A 312 17.13 12.71 22.32
C ARG A 312 15.88 13.54 22.70
N HIS A 313 14.68 13.05 22.34
CA HIS A 313 13.36 13.68 22.48
C HIS A 313 12.40 12.90 23.40
N ASP A 314 12.93 12.15 24.37
CA ASP A 314 12.21 11.28 25.33
C ASP A 314 11.14 11.99 26.21
N THR A 315 9.96 12.29 25.64
CA THR A 315 8.63 12.49 26.25
C THR A 315 7.64 12.86 25.13
N PRO A 316 6.35 12.45 25.20
CA PRO A 316 5.35 12.84 24.20
C PRO A 316 5.10 14.35 24.26
N GLN A 317 5.72 15.08 23.33
CA GLN A 317 5.49 16.52 23.17
C GLN A 317 4.15 16.76 22.45
N PRO A 318 3.41 17.83 22.78
CA PRO A 318 2.13 18.13 22.15
C PRO A 318 2.19 18.16 20.62
N PHE A 319 3.30 18.63 20.07
CA PHE A 319 3.53 18.75 18.62
C PHE A 319 3.78 17.44 17.88
N MET A 320 3.75 16.27 18.54
CA MET A 320 3.62 14.98 17.85
C MET A 320 2.21 14.80 17.24
N GLU A 321 1.20 15.43 17.86
CA GLU A 321 -0.20 15.31 17.46
C GLU A 321 -0.62 16.35 16.41
N TYR A 322 -1.48 15.92 15.48
CA TYR A 322 -2.02 16.77 14.41
C TYR A 322 -2.67 18.06 14.95
N ASN A 323 -3.46 17.97 16.02
CA ASN A 323 -4.22 19.12 16.53
C ASN A 323 -3.32 20.25 17.05
N ALA A 324 -2.18 19.93 17.66
CA ALA A 324 -1.24 20.93 18.15
C ALA A 324 -0.51 21.62 16.99
N GLN A 325 -0.06 20.85 15.99
CA GLN A 325 0.56 21.38 14.77
C GLN A 325 -0.41 22.29 14.02
N ALA A 326 -1.62 21.81 13.72
CA ALA A 326 -2.64 22.57 13.00
C ALA A 326 -3.02 23.87 13.72
N THR A 327 -3.18 23.85 15.04
CA THR A 327 -3.48 25.06 15.82
C THR A 327 -2.33 26.07 15.76
N ALA A 328 -1.08 25.64 15.97
CA ALA A 328 0.07 26.53 15.90
C ALA A 328 0.26 27.15 14.51
N TYR A 329 0.07 26.36 13.45
CA TYR A 329 0.19 26.82 12.06
C TYR A 329 -0.91 27.81 11.66
N LEU A 330 -2.16 27.60 12.11
CA LEU A 330 -3.25 28.55 11.88
C LEU A 330 -3.06 29.85 12.66
N THR A 331 -2.61 29.78 13.92
CA THR A 331 -2.24 30.97 14.71
C THR A 331 -1.08 31.73 14.05
N GLN A 332 0.00 31.06 13.65
CA GLN A 332 1.15 31.70 12.99
C GLN A 332 0.77 32.34 11.64
N ALA A 333 -0.11 31.70 10.86
CA ALA A 333 -0.65 32.26 9.64
C ALA A 333 -1.49 33.52 9.91
N GLN A 334 -2.37 33.48 10.90
CA GLN A 334 -3.21 34.62 11.29
C GLN A 334 -2.38 35.79 11.85
N GLU A 335 -1.41 35.53 12.74
CA GLU A 335 -0.50 36.55 13.29
C GLU A 335 0.35 37.23 12.21
N GLY A 336 0.71 36.49 11.15
CA GLY A 336 1.39 37.03 9.97
C GLY A 336 0.49 37.63 8.90
N ASN A 337 -0.82 37.77 9.14
CA ASN A 337 -1.84 38.22 8.18
C ASN A 337 -1.85 37.44 6.85
N MET A 338 -1.52 36.14 6.87
CA MET A 338 -1.50 35.27 5.69
C MET A 338 -2.83 34.54 5.54
N SER A 339 -3.58 34.88 4.49
CA SER A 339 -4.84 34.20 4.12
C SER A 339 -4.65 32.88 3.37
N ILE A 340 -3.40 32.48 3.09
CA ILE A 340 -3.07 31.33 2.24
C ILE A 340 -2.06 30.44 2.97
N ILE A 341 -2.37 29.14 3.07
CA ILE A 341 -1.43 28.11 3.52
C ILE A 341 -1.13 27.14 2.36
N TYR A 342 0.12 27.07 1.93
CA TYR A 342 0.64 25.92 1.20
C TYR A 342 1.04 24.85 2.22
N ALA A 343 0.20 23.83 2.37
CA ALA A 343 0.42 22.76 3.35
C ALA A 343 0.98 21.49 2.69
N THR A 344 1.75 20.76 3.47
CA THR A 344 2.44 19.53 3.08
C THR A 344 2.35 18.51 4.21
N SER A 345 2.17 17.24 3.87
CA SER A 345 2.17 16.13 4.82
C SER A 345 2.39 14.82 4.05
N GLY A 346 2.97 13.82 4.71
CA GLY A 346 2.97 12.45 4.21
C GLY A 346 1.61 11.75 4.37
N ASN A 347 0.74 12.27 5.26
CA ASN A 347 -0.62 11.80 5.46
C ASN A 347 -1.64 12.72 4.75
N LEU A 348 -2.18 12.26 3.62
CA LEU A 348 -3.18 12.99 2.82
C LEU A 348 -4.49 13.27 3.58
N SER A 349 -4.83 12.49 4.62
CA SER A 349 -6.01 12.75 5.45
C SER A 349 -5.85 14.02 6.29
N ASN A 350 -4.64 14.27 6.79
CA ASN A 350 -4.35 15.44 7.63
C ASN A 350 -4.34 16.75 6.83
N MET A 351 -4.03 16.66 5.53
CA MET A 351 -4.21 17.77 4.59
C MET A 351 -5.68 18.18 4.42
N ALA A 352 -6.58 17.19 4.30
CA ALA A 352 -8.02 17.44 4.22
C ALA A 352 -8.60 18.00 5.53
N LEU A 353 -8.13 17.49 6.68
CA LEU A 353 -8.48 18.01 8.00
C LEU A 353 -8.02 19.45 8.20
N LEU A 354 -6.79 19.81 7.79
CA LEU A 354 -6.29 21.18 7.94
C LEU A 354 -7.15 22.16 7.12
N ARG A 355 -7.48 21.79 5.87
CA ARG A 355 -8.37 22.60 5.03
C ARG A 355 -9.76 22.79 5.65
N HIS A 356 -10.30 21.79 6.36
CA HIS A 356 -11.58 21.94 7.05
C HIS A 356 -11.47 22.83 8.30
N HIS A 357 -10.38 22.73 9.08
CA HIS A 357 -10.16 23.57 10.25
C HIS A 357 -9.97 25.04 9.86
N ALA A 358 -9.18 25.31 8.82
CA ALA A 358 -8.84 26.65 8.34
C ALA A 358 -10.05 27.48 7.87
N MET A 359 -11.14 26.84 7.44
CA MET A 359 -12.40 27.52 7.09
C MET A 359 -12.97 28.39 8.22
N HIS A 360 -12.66 28.07 9.49
CA HIS A 360 -13.11 28.86 10.65
C HIS A 360 -12.20 30.07 10.94
N TRP A 361 -11.06 30.17 10.26
CA TRP A 361 -10.02 31.19 10.46
C TRP A 361 -9.94 32.19 9.29
N ASP A 362 -10.80 32.05 8.28
CA ASP A 362 -10.75 32.78 7.00
C ASP A 362 -9.42 32.60 6.23
N ILE A 363 -8.87 31.38 6.33
CA ILE A 363 -7.60 30.98 5.70
C ILE A 363 -7.85 29.85 4.70
N GLU A 364 -7.39 30.02 3.46
CA GLU A 364 -7.47 28.99 2.43
C GLU A 364 -6.23 28.07 2.46
N VAL A 365 -6.44 26.76 2.29
CA VAL A 365 -5.38 25.75 2.35
C VAL A 365 -5.27 25.04 1.00
N THR A 366 -4.06 25.02 0.45
CA THR A 366 -3.71 24.41 -0.83
C THR A 366 -2.46 23.54 -0.74
N HIS A 367 -2.14 22.86 -1.84
CA HIS A 367 -1.01 21.95 -2.00
C HIS A 367 -0.75 21.68 -3.49
N LYS A 368 0.43 21.17 -3.88
CA LYS A 368 0.79 20.86 -5.30
C LYS A 368 -0.31 20.18 -6.12
N PHE A 369 -1.01 19.19 -5.57
CA PHE A 369 -2.09 18.48 -6.29
C PHE A 369 -3.33 19.35 -6.59
N ALA A 370 -3.54 20.46 -5.88
CA ALA A 370 -4.65 21.39 -6.13
C ALA A 370 -4.24 22.52 -7.10
N LEU A 371 -2.96 22.91 -7.07
CA LEU A 371 -2.40 23.97 -7.92
C LEU A 371 -2.09 23.47 -9.34
N LEU A 372 -1.37 22.35 -9.46
CA LEU A 372 -0.90 21.82 -10.74
C LEU A 372 -2.04 21.15 -11.50
N LYS A 373 -2.31 21.66 -12.71
CA LYS A 373 -3.39 21.24 -13.62
C LYS A 373 -2.81 20.66 -14.92
N ASP A 374 -3.68 20.04 -15.71
CA ASP A 374 -3.42 19.55 -17.08
C ASP A 374 -2.06 18.84 -17.24
N SER A 375 -1.16 19.33 -18.09
CA SER A 375 0.14 18.67 -18.34
C SER A 375 1.04 18.59 -17.11
N HIS A 376 1.03 19.61 -16.24
CA HIS A 376 1.80 19.59 -14.99
C HIS A 376 1.20 18.60 -13.97
N ARG A 377 -0.11 18.35 -14.05
CA ARG A 377 -0.78 17.33 -13.23
C ARG A 377 -0.38 15.92 -13.68
N ASP A 378 -0.39 15.66 -14.98
CA ASP A 378 0.05 14.38 -15.56
C ASP A 378 1.53 14.08 -15.23
N GLU A 379 2.39 15.11 -15.21
CA GLU A 379 3.80 14.99 -14.85
C GLU A 379 3.98 14.71 -13.35
N LEU A 380 3.27 15.44 -12.48
CA LEU A 380 3.23 15.20 -11.03
C LEU A 380 2.78 13.77 -10.67
N GLU A 381 1.82 13.22 -11.39
CA GLU A 381 1.30 11.86 -11.13
C GLU A 381 2.29 10.76 -11.51
N ARG A 382 3.19 10.99 -12.47
CA ARG A 382 4.25 10.05 -12.86
C ARG A 382 5.39 9.93 -11.84
N LEU A 383 5.57 10.95 -10.99
CA LEU A 383 6.61 10.95 -9.95
C LEU A 383 6.27 9.99 -8.81
N THR A 384 7.30 9.39 -8.20
CA THR A 384 7.17 8.58 -6.97
C THR A 384 6.84 9.46 -5.76
N TRP A 385 6.42 8.85 -4.64
CA TRP A 385 6.14 9.55 -3.38
C TRP A 385 7.29 10.48 -2.97
N ASP A 386 8.53 9.99 -2.96
CA ASP A 386 9.71 10.77 -2.57
C ASP A 386 10.06 11.89 -3.57
N GLN A 387 9.85 11.65 -4.86
CA GLN A 387 10.03 12.68 -5.89
C GLN A 387 8.98 13.80 -5.78
N ARG A 388 7.74 13.46 -5.43
CA ARG A 388 6.67 14.45 -5.17
C ARG A 388 6.99 15.34 -3.97
N ALA A 389 7.75 14.85 -2.99
CA ALA A 389 8.22 15.64 -1.85
C ALA A 389 9.35 16.63 -2.20
N LEU A 390 10.06 16.46 -3.32
CA LEU A 390 11.04 17.44 -3.81
C LEU A 390 10.36 18.75 -4.21
N ILE A 391 9.18 18.66 -4.83
CA ILE A 391 8.35 19.81 -5.21
C ILE A 391 7.94 20.59 -3.96
N ASP A 392 7.43 19.89 -2.94
CA ASP A 392 7.06 20.49 -1.65
C ASP A 392 8.25 21.19 -0.98
N PHE A 393 9.42 20.56 -0.99
CA PHE A 393 10.63 21.14 -0.41
C PHE A 393 10.96 22.48 -1.05
N MET A 394 11.00 22.54 -2.38
CA MET A 394 11.32 23.74 -3.13
C MET A 394 10.27 24.85 -2.95
N VAL A 395 8.98 24.52 -3.02
CA VAL A 395 7.90 25.49 -2.76
C VAL A 395 8.01 26.08 -1.34
N LEU A 396 8.21 25.25 -0.31
CA LEU A 396 8.31 25.73 1.07
C LEU A 396 9.55 26.60 1.34
N THR A 397 10.66 26.40 0.60
CA THR A 397 11.82 27.32 0.72
C THR A 397 11.50 28.75 0.31
N LYS A 398 10.44 28.99 -0.47
CA LYS A 398 10.03 30.31 -0.97
C LYS A 398 8.96 31.02 -0.13
N ALA A 399 8.29 30.32 0.79
CA ALA A 399 7.17 30.86 1.60
C ALA A 399 7.53 32.14 2.37
N GLN A 400 6.55 33.01 2.64
CA GLN A 400 6.78 34.24 3.44
C GLN A 400 7.19 33.89 4.88
N SER A 401 6.44 32.97 5.49
CA SER A 401 6.69 32.42 6.83
C SER A 401 6.48 30.91 6.77
N PHE A 402 7.24 30.15 7.56
CA PHE A 402 7.22 28.68 7.56
C PHE A 402 6.95 28.13 8.97
N GLY A 403 6.16 27.05 9.05
CA GLY A 403 5.91 26.26 10.25
C GLY A 403 6.23 24.79 10.05
N GLY A 404 7.03 24.23 10.95
CA GLY A 404 7.41 22.81 10.98
C GLY A 404 7.59 22.27 12.40
N VAL A 405 8.07 21.03 12.53
CA VAL A 405 8.26 20.37 13.85
C VAL A 405 9.68 19.81 14.03
N ALA A 406 10.15 19.82 15.27
CA ALA A 406 11.53 19.51 15.64
C ALA A 406 11.96 18.06 15.34
N HIS A 407 11.01 17.11 15.29
CA HIS A 407 11.25 15.71 14.91
C HIS A 407 11.26 15.46 13.41
N SER A 408 11.16 16.50 12.57
CA SER A 408 11.18 16.37 11.11
C SER A 408 12.48 16.92 10.50
N PHE A 409 13.32 16.02 9.98
CA PHE A 409 14.49 16.40 9.17
C PHE A 409 14.11 17.20 7.91
N PHE A 410 12.90 16.99 7.37
CA PHE A 410 12.40 17.78 6.26
C PHE A 410 12.16 19.24 6.69
N SER A 411 11.47 19.46 7.82
CA SER A 411 11.24 20.80 8.36
C SER A 411 12.54 21.53 8.67
N TRP A 412 13.53 20.84 9.25
CA TRP A 412 14.86 21.42 9.51
C TRP A 412 15.61 21.80 8.24
N ASN A 413 15.66 20.92 7.22
CA ASN A 413 16.34 21.23 5.96
C ASN A 413 15.67 22.41 5.23
N VAL A 414 14.33 22.51 5.26
CA VAL A 414 13.59 23.66 4.72
C VAL A 414 13.98 24.94 5.47
N ALA A 415 13.91 24.95 6.81
CA ALA A 415 14.26 26.12 7.62
C ALA A 415 15.73 26.57 7.42
N LEU A 416 16.67 25.63 7.40
CA LEU A 416 18.09 25.92 7.14
C LEU A 416 18.31 26.49 5.74
N LYS A 417 17.63 25.98 4.71
CA LYS A 417 17.77 26.53 3.35
C LYS A 417 17.13 27.93 3.22
N ARG A 418 16.01 28.18 3.89
CA ARG A 418 15.39 29.52 4.00
C ARG A 418 16.34 30.52 4.65
N HIS A 419 16.99 30.12 5.74
CA HIS A 419 17.98 30.91 6.45
C HIS A 419 19.19 31.28 5.57
N GLU A 420 19.67 30.32 4.78
CA GLU A 420 20.76 30.52 3.81
C GLU A 420 20.35 31.51 2.71
N LEU A 421 19.20 31.29 2.07
CA LEU A 421 18.66 32.15 1.00
C LEU A 421 18.45 33.60 1.47
N ALA A 422 17.96 33.79 2.70
CA ALA A 422 17.76 35.11 3.29
C ALA A 422 19.09 35.86 3.56
N LYS A 423 20.15 35.13 3.90
CA LYS A 423 21.51 35.69 4.06
C LYS A 423 22.16 36.05 2.74
N GLU A 424 22.05 35.19 1.72
CA GLU A 424 22.47 35.50 0.35
C GLU A 424 21.80 36.78 -0.18
N ALA A 425 20.50 36.92 0.09
CA ALA A 425 19.68 38.08 -0.26
C ALA A 425 19.99 39.35 0.56
N GLY A 426 20.78 39.25 1.64
CA GLY A 426 21.11 40.38 2.51
C GLY A 426 19.95 40.90 3.38
N LEU A 427 18.89 40.11 3.58
CA LEU A 427 17.67 40.52 4.30
C LEU A 427 17.91 40.86 5.79
N GLU A 428 19.05 40.45 6.35
CA GLU A 428 19.47 40.80 7.72
C GLU A 428 19.80 42.30 7.91
N LYS A 429 19.97 43.07 6.83
CA LYS A 429 20.54 44.44 6.89
C LYS A 429 19.52 45.57 7.07
N ASP A 430 18.22 45.26 7.05
CA ASP A 430 17.15 46.28 7.15
C ASP A 430 16.50 46.29 8.55
N GLU A 431 17.21 46.87 9.53
CA GLU A 431 16.82 46.93 10.96
C GLU A 431 15.43 47.55 11.23
N LYS A 432 14.78 48.19 10.25
CA LYS A 432 13.47 48.84 10.42
C LYS A 432 12.28 48.02 9.94
N HIS A 433 12.47 47.07 9.03
CA HIS A 433 11.38 46.31 8.41
C HIS A 433 11.64 44.81 8.25
N SER A 434 12.86 44.32 8.53
CA SER A 434 13.16 42.90 8.38
C SER A 434 12.49 42.05 9.46
N THR A 435 11.71 41.06 9.02
CA THR A 435 11.24 39.96 9.86
C THR A 435 12.35 38.94 10.17
N PHE A 436 13.47 38.97 9.45
CA PHE A 436 14.58 38.03 9.60
C PHE A 436 15.63 38.56 10.58
N THR A 437 15.88 37.84 11.67
CA THR A 437 16.79 38.28 12.74
C THR A 437 18.26 37.91 12.49
N GLY A 438 18.55 37.14 11.43
CA GLY A 438 19.86 36.55 11.16
C GLY A 438 20.31 35.49 12.18
N LYS A 439 19.54 35.26 13.26
CA LYS A 439 19.88 34.44 14.43
C LYS A 439 18.70 33.60 14.88
N GLY A 440 18.86 32.28 14.86
CA GLY A 440 17.89 31.36 15.43
C GLY A 440 17.82 31.47 16.96
N VAL A 441 16.65 31.86 17.49
CA VAL A 441 16.36 31.98 18.91
C VAL A 441 15.46 30.82 19.34
N LEU A 442 15.76 30.22 20.51
CA LEU A 442 14.86 29.27 21.16
C LEU A 442 14.05 29.98 22.25
N SER A 443 12.74 30.01 22.07
CA SER A 443 11.79 30.48 23.07
C SER A 443 11.60 29.47 24.21
N GLU A 444 11.12 29.92 25.37
CA GLU A 444 11.01 29.06 26.57
C GLU A 444 10.00 27.93 26.44
N ASP A 445 9.03 28.08 25.54
CA ASP A 445 7.99 27.13 25.13
C ASP A 445 8.53 25.98 24.25
N GLY A 446 9.78 26.05 23.81
CA GLY A 446 10.36 25.10 22.86
C GLY A 446 10.11 25.44 21.40
N THR A 447 9.77 26.68 21.05
CA THR A 447 9.73 27.11 19.64
C THR A 447 11.07 27.71 19.23
N TRP A 448 11.73 27.13 18.21
CA TRP A 448 12.89 27.74 17.57
C TRP A 448 12.42 28.64 16.42
N SER A 449 12.96 29.85 16.31
CA SER A 449 12.63 30.80 15.25
C SER A 449 13.84 31.63 14.82
N ASP A 450 14.02 31.81 13.51
CA ASP A 450 14.91 32.82 12.92
C ASP A 450 14.16 34.03 12.34
N GLY A 451 12.86 34.12 12.63
CA GLY A 451 11.95 35.15 12.12
C GLY A 451 11.32 34.84 10.76
N LEU A 452 11.88 33.91 9.99
CA LEU A 452 11.30 33.41 8.73
C LEU A 452 10.71 32.01 8.87
N SER A 453 11.20 31.23 9.83
CA SER A 453 10.88 29.81 10.00
C SER A 453 10.67 29.52 11.49
N HIS A 454 9.55 28.89 11.84
CA HIS A 454 9.27 28.42 13.20
C HIS A 454 9.26 26.89 13.24
N ILE A 455 10.07 26.32 14.12
CA ILE A 455 10.14 24.88 14.38
C ILE A 455 9.65 24.64 15.80
N TYR A 456 8.49 23.98 15.91
CA TYR A 456 7.83 23.70 17.18
C TYR A 456 8.32 22.39 17.80
N GLY A 457 8.37 22.33 19.13
CA GLY A 457 8.70 21.10 19.88
C GLY A 457 10.20 20.87 20.15
N ASN A 458 11.00 21.93 20.19
CA ASN A 458 12.43 21.89 20.47
C ASN A 458 12.76 21.78 21.97
N ARG A 459 13.82 21.04 22.29
CA ARG A 459 14.41 20.97 23.63
C ARG A 459 15.43 22.08 23.86
N LYS A 460 15.57 22.55 25.10
CA LYS A 460 16.59 23.55 25.48
C LYS A 460 18.04 23.14 25.16
N SER A 461 18.32 21.84 25.13
CA SER A 461 19.62 21.26 24.73
C SER A 461 19.87 21.24 23.22
N TYR A 462 18.84 21.37 22.37
CA TYR A 462 19.00 21.31 20.91
C TYR A 462 19.77 22.51 20.37
N VAL A 463 19.40 23.71 20.84
CA VAL A 463 19.91 24.98 20.31
C VAL A 463 21.28 25.34 20.91
N GLU A 464 21.78 24.59 21.90
CA GLU A 464 23.19 24.70 22.33
C GLU A 464 24.17 24.20 21.25
N SER A 465 23.73 23.31 20.35
CA SER A 465 24.51 22.97 19.14
C SER A 465 24.59 24.10 18.10
N SER A 466 23.76 25.14 18.25
CA SER A 466 23.70 26.32 17.37
C SER A 466 23.91 27.64 18.11
N LYS A 467 24.41 27.62 19.36
CA LYS A 467 24.68 28.83 20.16
C LYS A 467 25.96 29.53 19.69
N PHE A 468 25.83 30.39 18.68
CA PHE A 468 26.77 31.50 18.46
C PHE A 468 26.09 32.84 18.76
N GLU A 469 26.84 33.71 19.46
CA GLU A 469 26.51 35.12 19.76
C GLU A 469 25.34 35.50 20.70
N ILE A 470 25.43 35.16 22.00
CA ILE A 470 24.95 36.09 23.07
C ILE A 470 26.01 36.25 24.18
N ILE A 471 27.16 36.83 23.85
CA ILE A 471 27.97 37.64 24.78
C ILE A 471 28.59 38.80 23.98
N LEU A 472 27.88 39.94 23.83
CA LEU A 472 28.50 41.29 23.72
C LEU A 472 27.53 42.49 23.61
N LEU A 473 26.33 42.34 23.02
CA LEU A 473 25.46 43.50 22.71
C LEU A 473 24.28 43.68 23.68
N LYS A 474 24.59 43.87 24.97
CA LYS A 474 23.60 44.22 26.02
C LYS A 474 23.50 45.74 26.26
N LEU A 475 23.69 46.57 25.23
CA LEU A 475 23.73 48.04 25.34
C LEU A 475 23.09 48.76 24.13
N LYS A 476 22.20 49.72 24.43
CA LYS A 476 21.42 50.63 23.54
C LYS A 476 20.17 49.97 22.92
N LYS A 477 18.96 50.31 23.40
CA LYS A 477 18.08 51.44 22.95
C LYS A 477 17.56 51.24 21.51
N GLY A 478 16.27 51.30 21.18
CA GLY A 478 15.06 51.57 21.97
C GLY A 478 14.02 52.39 21.18
N SER A 479 12.73 52.23 21.52
CA SER A 479 11.57 53.11 21.24
C SER A 479 11.04 53.31 19.79
N ASN A 480 9.85 52.73 19.55
CA ASN A 480 8.54 53.43 19.31
C ASN A 480 8.03 53.91 17.92
N ILE A 481 6.70 53.66 17.71
CA ILE A 481 5.63 54.53 17.13
C ILE A 481 5.56 54.69 15.58
N THR A 482 4.42 54.73 14.84
CA THR A 482 2.97 54.35 14.99
C THR A 482 2.19 54.54 13.64
N ASN A 483 1.07 53.81 13.47
CA ASN A 483 -0.28 54.27 12.97
C ASN A 483 -0.62 54.59 11.49
N PHE A 484 -1.84 54.09 11.13
CA PHE A 484 -2.95 54.73 10.37
C PHE A 484 -2.84 54.89 8.83
N ASP A 485 -3.91 54.81 8.01
CA ASP A 485 -5.27 54.21 8.17
C ASP A 485 -6.02 54.14 6.82
N ALA A 486 -7.04 53.27 6.74
CA ALA A 486 -8.34 53.43 6.07
C ALA A 486 -8.51 54.04 4.63
N ASN A 487 -9.06 53.19 3.72
CA ASN A 487 -10.47 53.22 3.24
C ASN A 487 -10.90 53.53 1.77
N ILE A 488 -12.05 52.90 1.42
CA ILE A 488 -13.11 53.28 0.42
C ILE A 488 -13.00 52.79 -1.05
N ALA A 489 -13.51 51.57 -1.26
CA ALA A 489 -14.61 51.13 -2.14
C ALA A 489 -15.18 52.03 -3.29
N SER A 490 -15.45 51.45 -4.47
CA SER A 490 -16.73 50.74 -4.80
C SER A 490 -17.09 50.65 -6.32
N ARG A 491 -17.89 49.62 -6.70
CA ARG A 491 -18.81 49.54 -7.90
C ARG A 491 -18.15 49.45 -9.31
N VAL A 492 -18.72 48.95 -10.43
CA VAL A 492 -19.94 48.18 -10.87
C VAL A 492 -19.73 47.88 -12.40
N LEU A 493 -20.35 46.93 -13.15
CA LEU A 493 -20.96 45.57 -13.00
C LEU A 493 -21.50 45.19 -14.42
N SER A 494 -21.71 43.88 -14.75
CA SER A 494 -22.51 43.36 -15.90
C SER A 494 -21.83 43.42 -17.31
N THR A 495 -22.05 42.52 -18.32
CA THR A 495 -22.87 41.28 -18.45
C THR A 495 -22.52 40.41 -19.72
N ILE A 496 -22.89 39.11 -19.69
CA ILE A 496 -23.36 38.22 -20.81
C ILE A 496 -22.39 37.56 -21.84
N LEU A 497 -22.12 36.26 -21.60
CA LEU A 497 -22.24 35.00 -22.42
C LEU A 497 -22.77 35.06 -23.90
N PRO A 498 -22.76 33.94 -24.68
CA PRO A 498 -21.69 32.96 -24.99
C PRO A 498 -21.69 32.49 -26.48
N THR A 499 -20.79 31.58 -26.89
CA THR A 499 -21.14 30.40 -27.75
C THR A 499 -19.99 29.39 -27.89
N VAL A 500 -20.32 28.10 -27.88
CA VAL A 500 -19.44 26.97 -28.24
C VAL A 500 -20.20 26.08 -29.22
N SER A 501 -19.51 25.54 -30.23
CA SER A 501 -20.06 24.52 -31.12
C SER A 501 -19.43 23.16 -30.86
N LEU A 502 -20.27 22.14 -30.67
CA LEU A 502 -19.84 20.74 -30.58
C LEU A 502 -19.58 20.16 -31.97
N SER A 503 -18.54 19.32 -32.08
CA SER A 503 -18.64 18.13 -32.92
C SER A 503 -17.88 16.96 -32.27
N LEU A 504 -18.62 15.93 -31.89
CA LEU A 504 -18.10 14.70 -31.28
C LEU A 504 -19.02 13.54 -31.69
N LEU A 505 -18.48 12.31 -31.62
CA LEU A 505 -19.14 11.00 -31.77
C LEU A 505 -19.43 10.50 -33.19
N ARG A 506 -18.87 9.32 -33.50
CA ARG A 506 -19.68 8.09 -33.71
C ARG A 506 -18.98 6.84 -33.13
N PRO A 507 -19.71 5.74 -32.83
CA PRO A 507 -19.27 4.77 -31.83
C PRO A 507 -19.04 3.33 -32.33
N PHE A 508 -18.45 2.51 -31.44
CA PHE A 508 -18.44 1.04 -31.35
C PHE A 508 -19.00 0.19 -32.49
N SER A 509 -18.09 -0.41 -33.27
CA SER A 509 -18.29 -1.73 -33.91
C SER A 509 -16.95 -2.32 -34.40
N ARG A 510 -16.32 -3.20 -33.60
CA ARG A 510 -15.54 -4.41 -33.98
C ARG A 510 -14.68 -4.89 -32.81
N GLN A 511 -14.74 -6.19 -32.52
CA GLN A 511 -13.73 -6.88 -31.73
C GLN A 511 -12.59 -7.33 -32.65
N ILE A 512 -11.46 -6.63 -32.56
CA ILE A 512 -10.06 -6.99 -32.86
C ILE A 512 -9.29 -5.74 -32.40
N PRO A 513 -8.18 -5.84 -31.64
CA PRO A 513 -7.48 -4.65 -31.17
C PRO A 513 -6.87 -3.88 -32.36
N PRO A 514 -7.16 -2.59 -32.54
CA PRO A 514 -6.39 -1.76 -33.46
C PRO A 514 -5.01 -1.51 -32.84
N SER A 515 -4.04 -2.32 -33.24
CA SER A 515 -2.64 -1.89 -33.23
C SER A 515 -2.46 -0.76 -34.26
N SER A 516 -1.61 0.21 -33.91
CA SER A 516 -1.19 1.40 -34.69
C SER A 516 -2.15 2.60 -34.75
N LEU A 517 -1.54 3.80 -34.66
CA LEU A 517 -2.12 5.17 -34.61
C LEU A 517 -2.77 5.53 -33.25
N MET A 518 -2.05 5.98 -32.22
CA MET A 518 -0.68 6.53 -32.14
C MET A 518 0.17 5.84 -31.06
N GLY A 519 1.44 5.54 -31.35
CA GLY A 519 2.49 5.40 -30.32
C GLY A 519 3.15 6.77 -30.08
N VAL A 520 4.00 7.01 -29.08
CA VAL A 520 4.73 6.15 -28.13
C VAL A 520 4.98 7.01 -26.86
N PHE A 521 5.13 6.51 -25.62
CA PHE A 521 5.39 5.15 -25.16
C PHE A 521 4.51 4.74 -23.95
N SER A 522 4.14 3.46 -23.90
CA SER A 522 3.91 2.70 -22.66
C SER A 522 4.15 1.24 -23.00
N SER A 523 5.20 0.63 -22.46
CA SER A 523 5.52 -0.76 -22.72
C SER A 523 4.46 -1.65 -22.06
N LYS A 524 3.77 -2.48 -22.84
CA LYS A 524 3.00 -3.60 -22.28
C LYS A 524 3.93 -4.40 -21.36
N PRO A 525 3.45 -4.87 -20.19
CA PRO A 525 4.25 -5.74 -19.33
C PRO A 525 4.74 -6.94 -20.14
N VAL A 526 6.06 -7.11 -20.20
CA VAL A 526 6.67 -8.19 -21.00
C VAL A 526 6.49 -9.49 -20.23
N GLN A 527 5.75 -10.43 -20.82
CA GLN A 527 5.67 -11.78 -20.26
C GLN A 527 7.02 -12.50 -20.41
N PRO A 528 7.47 -13.29 -19.43
CA PRO A 528 8.69 -14.07 -19.57
C PRO A 528 8.60 -15.04 -20.75
N VAL A 529 9.73 -15.21 -21.45
CA VAL A 529 9.85 -16.05 -22.64
C VAL A 529 9.35 -17.47 -22.35
N ALA A 530 8.53 -18.01 -23.25
CA ALA A 530 8.04 -19.38 -23.16
C ALA A 530 9.21 -20.37 -23.30
N ILE A 531 9.34 -21.29 -22.34
CA ILE A 531 10.43 -22.27 -22.30
C ILE A 531 9.97 -23.55 -23.02
N PRO A 532 10.65 -24.00 -24.10
CA PRO A 532 10.16 -25.12 -24.94
C PRO A 532 9.99 -26.48 -24.24
N SER A 533 10.59 -26.68 -23.07
CA SER A 533 10.42 -27.90 -22.26
C SER A 533 9.14 -27.91 -21.42
N ASP A 534 8.44 -26.78 -21.30
CA ASP A 534 7.29 -26.67 -20.41
C ASP A 534 6.04 -27.29 -21.05
N THR A 535 5.26 -28.01 -20.24
CA THR A 535 3.95 -28.50 -20.67
C THR A 535 2.95 -27.34 -20.58
N VAL A 536 2.38 -26.90 -21.71
CA VAL A 536 1.42 -25.79 -21.76
C VAL A 536 -0.02 -26.33 -21.70
N VAL A 537 -0.84 -25.80 -20.78
CA VAL A 537 -2.25 -26.20 -20.59
C VAL A 537 -3.13 -24.96 -20.41
N GLU A 538 -4.17 -24.76 -21.24
CA GLU A 538 -5.11 -23.64 -21.08
C GLU A 538 -5.92 -23.78 -19.78
N LEU A 539 -6.13 -22.68 -19.04
CA LEU A 539 -6.97 -22.68 -17.84
C LEU A 539 -8.44 -22.71 -18.23
N GLY A 540 -9.18 -23.68 -17.70
CA GLY A 540 -10.61 -23.88 -17.96
C GLY A 540 -11.47 -22.63 -17.68
N PRO A 541 -12.54 -22.37 -18.44
CA PRO A 541 -13.33 -21.13 -18.33
C PRO A 541 -13.94 -20.86 -16.94
N THR A 542 -14.13 -21.88 -16.11
CA THR A 542 -14.65 -21.72 -14.73
C THR A 542 -13.60 -21.15 -13.77
N GLY A 543 -12.31 -21.44 -14.00
CA GLY A 543 -11.20 -20.86 -13.26
C GLY A 543 -10.75 -19.50 -13.82
N ASP A 544 -10.93 -19.29 -15.12
CA ASP A 544 -10.43 -18.11 -15.84
C ASP A 544 -11.44 -16.94 -15.90
N THR A 545 -11.99 -16.53 -14.75
CA THR A 545 -12.97 -15.44 -14.66
C THR A 545 -12.37 -14.14 -14.11
N ILE A 546 -12.95 -12.98 -14.47
CA ILE A 546 -12.50 -11.66 -14.00
C ILE A 546 -12.41 -11.60 -12.46
N ILE A 547 -13.42 -12.14 -11.76
CA ILE A 547 -13.47 -12.12 -10.28
C ILE A 547 -12.32 -12.94 -9.68
N LEU A 548 -12.05 -14.14 -10.22
CA LEU A 548 -10.98 -15.01 -9.71
C LEU A 548 -9.58 -14.48 -10.06
N ARG A 549 -9.43 -13.86 -11.24
CA ARG A 549 -8.20 -13.16 -11.66
C ARG A 549 -7.85 -11.98 -10.76
N SER A 550 -8.85 -11.24 -10.27
CA SER A 550 -8.63 -10.07 -9.42
C SER A 550 -8.31 -10.39 -7.96
N LEU A 551 -8.46 -11.64 -7.50
CA LEU A 551 -8.51 -12.00 -6.08
C LEU A 551 -7.33 -12.89 -5.67
N VAL A 552 -6.43 -12.36 -4.84
CA VAL A 552 -5.39 -13.13 -4.14
C VAL A 552 -5.87 -13.44 -2.74
N ILE A 553 -5.75 -14.70 -2.31
CA ILE A 553 -6.07 -15.16 -0.95
C ILE A 553 -4.78 -15.50 -0.23
N ASP A 554 -4.63 -14.96 0.98
CA ASP A 554 -3.72 -15.48 2.00
C ASP A 554 -4.54 -16.37 2.93
N PHE A 555 -4.11 -17.61 3.13
CA PHE A 555 -4.82 -18.55 3.98
C PHE A 555 -3.89 -19.10 5.05
N THR A 556 -4.08 -18.60 6.28
CA THR A 556 -3.14 -18.74 7.38
C THR A 556 -3.64 -19.74 8.40
N LEU A 557 -2.81 -20.75 8.68
CA LEU A 557 -3.02 -21.78 9.69
C LEU A 557 -2.17 -21.47 10.92
N CYS A 558 -2.80 -21.29 12.09
CA CYS A 558 -2.10 -21.08 13.35
C CYS A 558 -2.11 -22.38 14.18
N PHE A 559 -0.93 -22.86 14.56
CA PHE A 559 -0.71 -24.05 15.39
C PHE A 559 -0.22 -23.65 16.78
N ASP A 560 -0.61 -24.39 17.82
CA ASP A 560 -0.12 -24.21 19.20
C ASP A 560 1.17 -25.02 19.44
N GLU A 561 1.80 -25.46 18.36
CA GLU A 561 2.93 -26.39 18.34
C GLU A 561 4.04 -25.83 17.45
N VAL A 562 5.30 -26.15 17.78
CA VAL A 562 6.43 -25.81 16.92
C VAL A 562 6.58 -26.90 15.85
N LEU A 563 6.34 -26.54 14.59
CA LEU A 563 6.48 -27.42 13.43
C LEU A 563 7.85 -27.23 12.77
N ASP A 564 8.41 -28.31 12.20
CA ASP A 564 9.65 -28.28 11.44
C ASP A 564 9.44 -27.64 10.05
N PRO A 565 9.96 -26.41 9.80
CA PRO A 565 9.75 -25.71 8.55
C PRO A 565 10.43 -26.39 7.36
N LYS A 566 11.50 -27.18 7.60
CA LYS A 566 12.24 -27.91 6.56
C LYS A 566 11.50 -29.18 6.17
N ARG A 567 10.89 -29.91 7.11
CA ARG A 567 10.04 -31.07 6.80
C ARG A 567 8.75 -30.67 6.10
N LEU A 568 8.15 -29.54 6.50
CA LEU A 568 7.01 -28.94 5.78
C LEU A 568 7.39 -28.63 4.32
N ARG A 569 8.49 -27.90 4.11
CA ARG A 569 9.00 -27.58 2.76
C ARG A 569 9.31 -28.82 1.93
N GLY A 570 10.19 -29.70 2.43
CA GLY A 570 10.68 -30.86 1.66
C GLY A 570 9.59 -31.86 1.31
N SER A 571 8.57 -32.03 2.15
CA SER A 571 7.42 -32.89 1.83
C SER A 571 6.50 -32.27 0.76
N LEU A 572 6.37 -30.95 0.70
CA LEU A 572 5.63 -30.28 -0.38
C LEU A 572 6.41 -30.31 -1.70
N GLU A 573 7.74 -30.13 -1.65
CA GLU A 573 8.64 -30.28 -2.81
C GLU A 573 8.57 -31.71 -3.36
N ALA A 574 8.59 -32.72 -2.49
CA ALA A 574 8.43 -34.13 -2.89
C ALA A 574 7.05 -34.41 -3.51
N LEU A 575 5.97 -33.82 -2.98
CA LEU A 575 4.63 -33.91 -3.57
C LEU A 575 4.60 -33.31 -4.98
N PHE A 576 5.13 -32.10 -5.17
CA PHE A 576 5.08 -31.43 -6.47
C PHE A 576 5.93 -32.15 -7.52
N ASN A 577 6.99 -32.85 -7.13
CA ASN A 577 7.75 -33.73 -8.02
C ASN A 577 7.07 -35.10 -8.28
N HIS A 578 5.93 -35.40 -7.65
CA HIS A 578 5.26 -36.69 -7.78
C HIS A 578 4.19 -36.71 -8.89
N GLY A 579 4.58 -37.19 -10.07
CA GLY A 579 3.66 -37.41 -11.19
C GLY A 579 2.92 -36.13 -11.61
N ASN A 580 1.59 -36.21 -11.71
CA ASN A 580 0.75 -35.10 -12.19
C ASN A 580 0.62 -33.93 -11.19
N TRP A 581 1.06 -34.08 -9.93
CA TRP A 581 1.08 -32.98 -8.95
C TRP A 581 2.02 -31.84 -9.34
N ARG A 582 2.95 -32.10 -10.27
CA ARG A 582 3.76 -31.09 -10.98
C ARG A 582 2.94 -29.94 -11.58
N LYS A 583 1.65 -30.16 -11.90
CA LYS A 583 0.72 -29.12 -12.37
C LYS A 583 0.61 -27.92 -11.43
N LEU A 584 0.80 -28.11 -10.12
CA LEU A 584 0.70 -27.01 -9.15
C LEU A 584 1.91 -26.06 -9.14
N GLY A 585 3.04 -26.49 -9.68
CA GLY A 585 4.19 -25.62 -9.95
C GLY A 585 4.11 -24.87 -11.28
N ALA A 586 2.91 -24.79 -11.89
CA ALA A 586 2.66 -24.05 -13.12
C ALA A 586 2.83 -22.53 -12.94
N ARG A 587 3.40 -21.90 -13.97
CA ARG A 587 3.61 -20.45 -14.08
C ARG A 587 2.51 -19.88 -14.98
N LEU A 588 1.96 -18.73 -14.63
CA LEU A 588 0.83 -18.14 -15.36
C LEU A 588 1.31 -17.34 -16.57
N ARG A 589 0.64 -17.53 -17.71
CA ARG A 589 0.77 -16.70 -18.91
C ARG A 589 -0.59 -16.35 -19.49
N LEU A 590 -0.62 -15.33 -20.34
CA LEU A 590 -1.73 -14.99 -21.22
C LEU A 590 -1.37 -15.36 -22.65
N ASN A 591 -2.23 -16.15 -23.31
CA ASN A 591 -2.12 -16.45 -24.73
C ASN A 591 -2.65 -15.32 -25.62
N ASP A 592 -2.53 -15.49 -26.94
CA ASP A 592 -2.98 -14.53 -27.97
C ASP A 592 -4.47 -14.16 -27.88
N ARG A 593 -5.28 -14.97 -27.18
CA ARG A 593 -6.72 -14.74 -26.96
C ARG A 593 -7.02 -14.03 -25.63
N GLY A 594 -6.00 -13.71 -24.84
CA GLY A 594 -6.13 -13.11 -23.51
C GLY A 594 -6.65 -14.07 -22.42
N ARG A 595 -6.58 -15.39 -22.67
CA ARG A 595 -6.94 -16.44 -21.71
C ARG A 595 -5.71 -16.86 -20.91
N LEU A 596 -5.91 -17.24 -19.65
CA LEU A 596 -4.82 -17.75 -18.82
C LEU A 596 -4.43 -19.16 -19.26
N GLU A 597 -3.14 -19.44 -19.21
CA GLU A 597 -2.57 -20.77 -19.43
C GLU A 597 -1.45 -21.05 -18.42
N TYR A 598 -1.25 -22.34 -18.16
CA TYR A 598 -0.25 -22.89 -17.26
C TYR A 598 0.97 -23.34 -18.08
N HIS A 599 2.14 -22.78 -17.77
CA HIS A 599 3.43 -23.27 -18.25
C HIS A 599 4.03 -24.13 -17.14
N ILE A 600 4.04 -25.46 -17.33
CA ILE A 600 4.41 -26.44 -16.30
C ILE A 600 5.85 -26.93 -16.55
N PRO A 601 6.84 -26.55 -15.71
CA PRO A 601 8.26 -26.91 -15.91
C PRO A 601 8.47 -28.42 -15.91
N ALA A 602 9.26 -28.95 -16.85
CA ALA A 602 9.55 -30.39 -16.95
C ALA A 602 10.15 -31.00 -15.66
N LYS A 603 10.91 -30.19 -14.93
CA LYS A 603 11.50 -30.46 -13.61
C LYS A 603 11.48 -29.16 -12.79
N PHE A 604 11.63 -29.27 -11.47
CA PHE A 604 11.89 -28.13 -10.59
C PHE A 604 13.35 -28.12 -10.14
N ASP A 605 13.91 -26.94 -9.97
CA ASP A 605 15.27 -26.66 -9.45
C ASP A 605 15.29 -25.31 -8.73
N GLU A 606 16.47 -24.84 -8.32
CA GLU A 606 16.62 -23.60 -7.53
C GLU A 606 16.20 -22.33 -8.30
N GLU A 607 16.38 -22.31 -9.63
CA GLU A 607 15.95 -21.20 -10.48
C GLU A 607 14.45 -21.23 -10.77
N ARG A 608 13.89 -22.44 -10.95
CA ARG A 608 12.47 -22.65 -11.25
C ARG A 608 11.84 -23.57 -10.19
N PRO A 609 11.67 -23.11 -8.93
CA PRO A 609 11.16 -23.95 -7.84
C PRO A 609 9.69 -24.33 -7.98
N ALA A 610 9.30 -25.41 -7.30
CA ALA A 610 7.95 -25.96 -7.30
C ALA A 610 6.89 -24.98 -6.77
N PHE A 611 7.23 -24.23 -5.73
CA PHE A 611 6.45 -23.16 -5.11
C PHE A 611 7.43 -22.14 -4.52
N SER A 612 6.98 -20.90 -4.32
CA SER A 612 7.79 -19.88 -3.65
C SER A 612 7.74 -20.10 -2.14
N TYR A 613 8.85 -19.90 -1.44
CA TYR A 613 8.98 -20.26 -0.03
C TYR A 613 9.75 -19.20 0.76
N SER A 614 9.25 -18.87 1.94
CA SER A 614 10.01 -18.16 2.97
C SER A 614 9.69 -18.67 4.37
N HIS A 615 10.64 -18.48 5.28
CA HIS A 615 10.56 -18.85 6.67
C HIS A 615 11.20 -17.75 7.52
N VAL A 616 10.53 -17.40 8.63
CA VAL A 616 11.01 -16.45 9.63
C VAL A 616 10.91 -17.10 11.01
N GLU A 617 11.95 -16.97 11.82
CA GLU A 617 11.99 -17.45 13.20
C GLU A 617 11.92 -16.27 14.15
N MET A 618 11.07 -16.37 15.17
CA MET A 618 10.79 -15.34 16.17
C MET A 618 11.37 -15.79 17.51
N SER A 619 12.20 -14.93 18.11
CA SER A 619 12.92 -15.20 19.38
C SER A 619 12.01 -15.29 20.62
N CYS A 620 10.73 -14.89 20.51
CA CYS A 620 9.75 -14.81 21.58
C CYS A 620 8.64 -15.89 21.51
N LYS A 621 7.72 -15.88 22.48
CA LYS A 621 6.46 -16.64 22.40
C LYS A 621 5.41 -15.89 21.57
N ILE A 622 4.47 -16.63 20.98
CA ILE A 622 3.36 -16.02 20.22
C ILE A 622 2.51 -15.04 21.05
N LYS A 623 2.44 -15.26 22.38
CA LYS A 623 1.75 -14.36 23.33
C LYS A 623 2.56 -13.13 23.74
N GLU A 624 3.87 -13.12 23.50
CA GLU A 624 4.77 -12.01 23.81
C GLU A 624 4.93 -11.08 22.59
N HIS A 625 4.76 -11.61 21.37
CA HIS A 625 4.83 -10.84 20.14
C HIS A 625 3.71 -9.77 20.04
N PRO A 626 4.01 -8.48 19.74
CA PRO A 626 3.03 -7.38 19.74
C PRO A 626 1.78 -7.61 18.88
N LEU A 627 1.94 -8.12 17.65
CA LEU A 627 0.81 -8.46 16.77
C LEU A 627 0.21 -9.85 17.06
N ALA A 628 1.01 -10.93 17.03
CA ALA A 628 0.50 -12.30 17.14
C ALA A 628 -0.24 -12.59 18.49
N SER A 629 0.10 -11.88 19.56
CA SER A 629 -0.61 -11.99 20.85
C SER A 629 -2.09 -11.62 20.78
N GLN A 630 -2.47 -10.79 19.78
CA GLN A 630 -3.81 -10.29 19.51
C GLN A 630 -4.62 -11.17 18.54
N ILE A 631 -4.06 -12.29 18.06
CA ILE A 631 -4.80 -13.26 17.23
C ILE A 631 -6.12 -13.65 17.94
N PRO A 632 -7.27 -13.63 17.24
CA PRO A 632 -8.59 -13.84 17.82
C PRO A 632 -8.69 -15.08 18.72
N LYS A 633 -9.38 -14.94 19.86
CA LYS A 633 -9.57 -16.01 20.85
C LYS A 633 -11.05 -16.28 21.07
N ALA A 634 -11.40 -17.57 21.19
CA ALA A 634 -12.77 -18.01 21.26
C ALA A 634 -13.49 -17.41 22.48
N THR A 635 -14.65 -16.80 22.26
CA THR A 635 -15.48 -16.16 23.27
C THR A 635 -16.76 -16.96 23.52
N PRO A 636 -17.33 -16.93 24.75
CA PRO A 636 -18.50 -17.74 25.11
C PRO A 636 -19.79 -17.26 24.43
N VAL A 637 -19.85 -15.98 24.06
CA VAL A 637 -20.94 -15.34 23.31
C VAL A 637 -20.38 -14.70 22.04
N PRO A 638 -21.20 -14.43 21.01
CA PRO A 638 -20.76 -13.71 19.83
C PRO A 638 -20.16 -12.35 20.17
N THR A 639 -18.91 -12.12 19.75
CA THR A 639 -18.21 -10.83 19.90
C THR A 639 -17.41 -10.54 18.65
N LEU A 640 -17.29 -9.26 18.32
CA LEU A 640 -16.33 -8.80 17.31
C LEU A 640 -14.90 -9.00 17.85
N GLN A 641 -14.02 -9.44 16.96
CA GLN A 641 -12.61 -9.68 17.21
C GLN A 641 -11.79 -8.60 16.45
N PRO A 642 -10.48 -8.45 16.73
CA PRO A 642 -9.61 -7.55 15.98
C PRO A 642 -9.65 -7.81 14.46
N ASP A 643 -9.42 -6.76 13.66
CA ASP A 643 -9.36 -6.88 12.20
C ASP A 643 -8.17 -7.75 11.80
N CYS A 644 -8.44 -8.88 11.13
CA CYS A 644 -7.39 -9.81 10.74
C CYS A 644 -6.37 -9.20 9.76
N ALA A 645 -6.69 -8.09 9.08
CA ALA A 645 -5.75 -7.35 8.24
C ALA A 645 -4.51 -6.88 9.02
N MET A 646 -4.61 -6.66 10.33
CA MET A 646 -3.46 -6.30 11.18
C MET A 646 -2.39 -7.40 11.26
N PHE A 647 -2.73 -8.64 10.93
CA PHE A 647 -1.80 -9.78 10.92
C PHE A 647 -1.20 -10.04 9.52
N ARG A 648 -1.42 -9.16 8.54
CA ARG A 648 -0.91 -9.34 7.16
C ARG A 648 0.62 -9.43 7.11
N SER A 649 1.32 -8.67 7.95
CA SER A 649 2.80 -8.73 8.12
C SER A 649 3.32 -10.03 8.73
N LEU A 650 2.45 -10.84 9.34
CA LEU A 650 2.76 -12.21 9.81
C LEU A 650 2.30 -13.29 8.80
N SER A 651 1.57 -12.88 7.76
CA SER A 651 1.05 -13.78 6.72
C SER A 651 1.87 -13.72 5.43
N ARG A 652 2.56 -12.60 5.18
CA ARG A 652 3.34 -12.31 3.97
C ARG A 652 4.70 -11.74 4.31
N ASP A 653 5.67 -11.99 3.43
CA ASP A 653 6.91 -11.22 3.35
C ASP A 653 6.84 -10.12 2.27
N SER A 654 7.95 -9.42 2.06
CA SER A 654 8.12 -8.37 1.04
C SER A 654 8.06 -8.87 -0.41
N HIS A 655 8.28 -10.18 -0.65
CA HIS A 655 8.32 -10.79 -1.98
C HIS A 655 7.01 -11.51 -2.36
N SER A 656 6.05 -11.55 -1.45
CA SER A 656 4.76 -12.24 -1.61
C SER A 656 3.88 -11.53 -2.66
N PRO A 657 3.48 -12.21 -3.75
CA PRO A 657 2.75 -11.61 -4.86
C PRO A 657 1.35 -11.11 -4.45
N LYS A 658 0.92 -9.99 -5.05
CA LYS A 658 -0.22 -9.17 -4.56
C LYS A 658 -1.35 -9.06 -5.59
N ARG A 659 -1.06 -9.22 -6.88
CA ARG A 659 -2.00 -9.12 -8.01
C ARG A 659 -1.59 -10.03 -9.16
N LEU A 660 -2.50 -10.30 -10.11
CA LEU A 660 -2.26 -11.19 -11.25
C LEU A 660 -1.01 -10.83 -12.07
N GLU A 661 -0.75 -9.53 -12.26
CA GLU A 661 0.36 -9.01 -13.04
C GLU A 661 1.72 -9.51 -12.52
N ASP A 662 1.85 -9.73 -11.22
CA ASP A 662 3.10 -10.15 -10.57
C ASP A 662 3.49 -11.58 -11.03
N TRP A 663 2.51 -12.47 -11.24
CA TRP A 663 2.71 -13.81 -11.81
C TRP A 663 2.82 -13.83 -13.36
N LEU A 664 2.26 -12.83 -14.04
CA LEU A 664 2.34 -12.73 -15.50
C LEU A 664 3.67 -12.14 -15.99
N THR A 665 4.32 -11.31 -15.17
CA THR A 665 5.59 -10.62 -15.49
C THR A 665 6.81 -11.31 -14.89
N SER A 666 6.63 -12.11 -13.84
CA SER A 666 7.70 -12.87 -13.19
C SER A 666 7.51 -14.36 -13.46
N ASP A 667 8.57 -15.14 -13.72
CA ASP A 667 8.46 -16.60 -13.96
C ASP A 667 8.28 -17.41 -12.65
N ILE A 668 7.39 -16.93 -11.76
CA ILE A 668 7.18 -17.47 -10.42
C ILE A 668 6.01 -18.48 -10.37
N PRO A 669 6.09 -19.52 -9.54
CA PRO A 669 4.98 -20.46 -9.34
C PRO A 669 3.76 -19.79 -8.69
N GLN A 670 2.58 -20.39 -8.89
CA GLN A 670 1.31 -19.86 -8.39
C GLN A 670 1.16 -19.90 -6.85
N LEU A 671 1.76 -20.90 -6.20
CA LEU A 671 1.70 -21.05 -4.75
C LEU A 671 2.91 -20.39 -4.07
N TYR A 672 2.63 -19.57 -3.07
CA TYR A 672 3.60 -19.04 -2.11
C TYR A 672 3.32 -19.64 -0.73
N ILE A 673 4.36 -20.13 -0.06
CA ILE A 673 4.31 -20.65 1.32
C ILE A 673 5.18 -19.76 2.20
N HIS A 674 4.57 -19.13 3.20
CA HIS A 674 5.26 -18.36 4.23
C HIS A 674 5.08 -19.05 5.58
N ILE A 675 6.16 -19.26 6.32
CA ILE A 675 6.14 -19.87 7.65
C ILE A 675 6.73 -18.90 8.69
N VAL A 676 6.03 -18.70 9.81
CA VAL A 676 6.56 -17.98 10.97
C VAL A 676 6.61 -18.93 12.16
N SER A 677 7.80 -19.19 12.69
CA SER A 677 8.02 -20.05 13.86
C SER A 677 8.24 -19.21 15.11
N PHE A 678 7.45 -19.44 16.16
CA PHE A 678 7.67 -18.90 17.51
C PHE A 678 8.27 -19.99 18.40
N SER A 679 8.80 -19.61 19.57
CA SER A 679 9.34 -20.56 20.55
C SER A 679 8.31 -21.57 21.14
N ASP A 680 7.01 -21.28 20.96
CA ASP A 680 5.86 -22.07 21.44
C ASP A 680 4.75 -22.31 20.40
N ALA A 681 4.89 -21.86 19.15
CA ALA A 681 3.82 -21.93 18.14
C ALA A 681 4.36 -21.87 16.69
N THR A 682 3.51 -22.10 15.69
CA THR A 682 3.88 -21.90 14.28
C THR A 682 2.69 -21.38 13.46
N MET A 683 2.94 -20.46 12.54
CA MET A 683 2.00 -20.01 11.53
C MET A 683 2.45 -20.48 10.15
N VAL A 684 1.52 -21.02 9.34
CA VAL A 684 1.78 -21.45 7.97
C VAL A 684 0.75 -20.81 7.05
N THR A 685 1.20 -19.96 6.13
CA THR A 685 0.35 -19.24 5.18
C THR A 685 0.50 -19.80 3.77
N MET A 686 -0.62 -20.05 3.12
CA MET A 686 -0.71 -20.36 1.70
C MET A 686 -1.27 -19.16 0.94
N THR A 687 -0.44 -18.50 0.13
CA THR A 687 -0.85 -17.36 -0.70
C THR A 687 -0.90 -17.75 -2.18
N ALA A 688 -2.03 -17.50 -2.84
CA ALA A 688 -2.24 -17.76 -4.27
C ALA A 688 -3.43 -16.94 -4.83
N LEU A 689 -3.48 -16.77 -6.15
CA LEU A 689 -4.70 -16.33 -6.84
C LEU A 689 -5.86 -17.31 -6.63
N HIS A 690 -7.10 -16.83 -6.58
CA HIS A 690 -8.27 -17.70 -6.49
C HIS A 690 -8.51 -18.53 -7.77
N THR A 691 -7.83 -18.20 -8.88
CA THR A 691 -7.74 -19.06 -10.08
C THR A 691 -7.06 -20.41 -9.81
N PHE A 692 -6.24 -20.50 -8.76
CA PHE A 692 -5.40 -21.66 -8.46
C PHE A 692 -6.15 -22.79 -7.75
N LEU A 693 -6.90 -22.47 -6.68
CA LEU A 693 -7.63 -23.43 -5.86
C LEU A 693 -8.92 -22.84 -5.30
N ASP A 694 -9.99 -23.64 -5.32
CA ASP A 694 -11.16 -23.42 -4.46
C ASP A 694 -10.99 -24.12 -3.10
N ALA A 695 -11.94 -23.91 -2.18
CA ALA A 695 -11.90 -24.47 -0.83
C ALA A 695 -11.78 -26.01 -0.80
N THR A 696 -12.38 -26.73 -1.75
CA THR A 696 -12.26 -28.21 -1.83
C THR A 696 -10.95 -28.63 -2.48
N ALA A 697 -10.50 -27.92 -3.53
CA ALA A 697 -9.20 -28.17 -4.14
C ALA A 697 -8.04 -28.01 -3.13
N ARG A 698 -8.14 -27.03 -2.22
CA ARG A 698 -7.19 -26.86 -1.10
C ARG A 698 -7.19 -28.05 -0.14
N VAL A 699 -8.36 -28.64 0.15
CA VAL A 699 -8.43 -29.87 0.97
C VAL A 699 -7.65 -31.01 0.31
N GLU A 700 -7.82 -31.23 -0.98
CA GLU A 700 -7.11 -32.31 -1.69
C GLU A 700 -5.59 -32.07 -1.76
N LEU A 701 -5.15 -30.82 -1.97
CA LEU A 701 -3.73 -30.47 -1.86
C LEU A 701 -3.16 -30.79 -0.48
N VAL A 702 -3.79 -30.31 0.60
CA VAL A 702 -3.21 -30.52 1.93
C VAL A 702 -3.30 -31.98 2.38
N LYS A 703 -4.33 -32.75 1.99
CA LYS A 703 -4.35 -34.22 2.18
C LYS A 703 -3.13 -34.89 1.55
N ALA A 704 -2.84 -34.58 0.30
CA ALA A 704 -1.69 -35.13 -0.42
C ALA A 704 -0.36 -34.68 0.21
N TRP A 705 -0.28 -33.43 0.69
CA TRP A 705 0.88 -32.92 1.42
C TRP A 705 1.09 -33.66 2.75
N VAL A 706 0.03 -33.86 3.53
CA VAL A 706 0.05 -34.64 4.78
C VAL A 706 0.44 -36.11 4.53
N MET A 707 0.01 -36.72 3.42
CA MET A 707 0.49 -38.05 3.01
C MET A 707 2.00 -38.04 2.74
N SER A 708 2.49 -37.07 1.96
CA SER A 708 3.93 -36.90 1.67
C SER A 708 4.75 -36.67 2.96
N LEU A 709 4.28 -35.80 3.85
CA LEU A 709 4.92 -35.48 5.15
C LEU A 709 5.08 -36.71 6.05
N ASN A 710 4.12 -37.63 5.96
CA ASN A 710 4.12 -38.91 6.69
C ASN A 710 4.80 -40.05 5.90
N GLY A 711 5.55 -39.75 4.83
CA GLY A 711 6.30 -40.73 4.05
C GLY A 711 5.45 -41.62 3.12
N ARG A 712 4.16 -41.32 2.98
CA ARG A 712 3.16 -42.10 2.20
C ARG A 712 2.97 -41.55 0.78
N LEU A 713 4.05 -41.05 0.18
CA LEU A 713 4.00 -40.41 -1.15
C LEU A 713 3.46 -41.35 -2.24
N ASN A 714 3.80 -42.64 -2.16
CA ASN A 714 3.33 -43.67 -3.11
C ASN A 714 1.82 -43.99 -3.01
N GLU A 715 1.14 -43.49 -1.95
CA GLU A 715 -0.31 -43.65 -1.77
C GLU A 715 -1.10 -42.41 -2.23
N VAL A 716 -0.41 -41.35 -2.66
CA VAL A 716 -1.04 -40.10 -3.10
C VAL A 716 -1.80 -40.34 -4.42
N PRO A 717 -3.12 -40.08 -4.48
CA PRO A 717 -3.88 -40.26 -5.71
C PRO A 717 -3.46 -39.28 -6.82
N GLU A 718 -3.54 -39.72 -8.07
CA GLU A 718 -3.31 -38.85 -9.24
C GLU A 718 -4.43 -37.80 -9.41
N ILE A 719 -4.05 -36.58 -9.78
CA ILE A 719 -4.99 -35.51 -10.15
C ILE A 719 -5.72 -35.88 -11.45
N TYR A 720 -7.03 -35.68 -11.47
CA TYR A 720 -7.87 -35.73 -12.66
C TYR A 720 -7.86 -34.38 -13.41
N GLY A 721 -7.64 -34.40 -14.72
CA GLY A 721 -7.48 -33.20 -15.55
C GLY A 721 -6.10 -32.56 -15.43
N PHE A 722 -5.06 -33.28 -15.83
CA PHE A 722 -3.69 -32.72 -15.90
C PHE A 722 -3.53 -31.83 -17.14
N ASP A 723 -3.80 -32.38 -18.32
CA ASP A 723 -3.62 -31.80 -19.66
C ASP A 723 -4.95 -31.40 -20.34
N PHE A 724 -6.09 -31.73 -19.73
CA PHE A 724 -7.44 -31.32 -20.16
C PHE A 724 -8.22 -30.63 -19.03
N ASP A 725 -9.31 -29.95 -19.40
CA ASP A 725 -10.27 -29.34 -18.46
C ASP A 725 -11.37 -30.36 -18.08
N PRO A 726 -11.48 -30.81 -16.81
CA PRO A 726 -12.54 -31.70 -16.35
C PRO A 726 -13.98 -31.18 -16.55
N LEU A 727 -14.15 -29.87 -16.76
CA LEU A 727 -15.45 -29.20 -16.88
C LEU A 727 -15.75 -28.74 -18.32
N GLU A 728 -14.96 -29.15 -19.30
CA GLU A 728 -15.04 -28.67 -20.70
C GLU A 728 -16.43 -28.92 -21.34
N THR A 729 -17.11 -29.99 -20.93
CA THR A 729 -18.47 -30.37 -21.37
C THR A 729 -19.60 -29.89 -20.46
N LEU A 730 -19.30 -29.34 -19.26
CA LEU A 730 -20.30 -28.82 -18.32
C LEU A 730 -21.13 -27.71 -18.98
N GLY A 731 -22.46 -27.80 -18.92
CA GLY A 731 -23.38 -26.86 -19.54
C GLY A 731 -23.62 -27.08 -21.04
N LYS A 732 -23.15 -28.19 -21.64
CA LYS A 732 -23.48 -28.58 -23.02
C LYS A 732 -24.75 -29.44 -23.10
N MET A 733 -25.23 -30.01 -21.99
CA MET A 733 -26.29 -31.05 -21.98
C MET A 733 -27.57 -30.64 -21.24
N ALA A 734 -27.78 -29.34 -20.96
CA ALA A 734 -28.91 -28.88 -20.15
C ALA A 734 -30.28 -29.23 -20.76
N THR A 735 -31.08 -30.01 -20.02
CA THR A 735 -32.46 -30.40 -20.37
C THR A 735 -33.53 -29.43 -19.86
N GLU A 736 -33.17 -28.50 -18.98
CA GLU A 736 -34.07 -27.54 -18.35
C GLU A 736 -33.40 -26.16 -18.24
N GLU A 737 -34.21 -25.11 -18.08
CA GLU A 737 -33.72 -23.77 -17.79
C GLU A 737 -33.36 -23.63 -16.30
N SER A 738 -32.42 -22.73 -15.98
CA SER A 738 -32.10 -22.43 -14.58
C SER A 738 -33.26 -21.71 -13.92
N VAL A 739 -33.68 -22.14 -12.72
CA VAL A 739 -34.73 -21.46 -11.92
C VAL A 739 -34.38 -20.00 -11.60
N LEU A 740 -33.13 -19.60 -11.83
CA LEU A 740 -32.64 -18.23 -11.66
C LEU A 740 -32.92 -17.30 -12.84
N GLU A 741 -33.17 -17.80 -14.06
CA GLU A 741 -33.38 -16.93 -15.23
C GLU A 741 -34.61 -16.01 -15.06
N ARG A 742 -35.65 -16.46 -14.33
CA ARG A 742 -36.80 -15.63 -13.93
C ARG A 742 -36.43 -14.42 -13.05
N HIS A 743 -35.25 -14.44 -12.43
CA HIS A 743 -34.71 -13.38 -11.57
C HIS A 743 -33.55 -12.61 -12.23
N ARG A 744 -33.21 -12.89 -13.50
CA ARG A 744 -32.03 -12.31 -14.17
C ARG A 744 -32.19 -10.81 -14.42
N THR A 745 -31.25 -10.02 -13.92
CA THR A 745 -31.17 -8.59 -14.20
C THR A 745 -30.67 -8.36 -15.62
N THR A 746 -31.43 -7.64 -16.44
CA THR A 746 -31.09 -7.38 -17.85
C THR A 746 -31.25 -5.91 -18.23
N GLY A 747 -30.71 -5.52 -19.39
CA GLY A 747 -30.87 -4.18 -19.97
C GLY A 747 -30.45 -3.06 -19.02
N PHE A 748 -31.32 -2.06 -18.85
CA PHE A 748 -31.05 -0.90 -18.00
C PHE A 748 -30.90 -1.26 -16.51
N GLY A 749 -31.55 -2.33 -16.04
CA GLY A 749 -31.42 -2.77 -14.65
C GLY A 749 -30.00 -3.26 -14.34
N LEU A 750 -29.35 -3.93 -15.28
CA LEU A 750 -27.95 -4.36 -15.16
C LEU A 750 -27.00 -3.16 -15.18
N PHE A 751 -27.25 -2.17 -16.04
CA PHE A 751 -26.49 -0.91 -16.04
C PHE A 751 -26.59 -0.17 -14.70
N TRP A 752 -27.79 -0.05 -14.13
CA TRP A 752 -27.99 0.61 -12.84
C TRP A 752 -27.31 -0.14 -11.69
N TRP A 753 -27.38 -1.48 -11.68
CA TRP A 753 -26.67 -2.31 -10.71
C TRP A 753 -25.14 -2.12 -10.79
N LEU A 754 -24.57 -2.11 -12.00
CA LEU A 754 -23.15 -1.87 -12.22
C LEU A 754 -22.73 -0.46 -11.81
N ALA A 755 -23.49 0.57 -12.19
CA ALA A 755 -23.21 1.96 -11.81
C ALA A 755 -23.22 2.14 -10.28
N LYS A 756 -24.18 1.52 -9.59
CA LYS A 756 -24.26 1.50 -8.14
C LYS A 756 -23.07 0.77 -7.49
N LEU A 757 -22.67 -0.40 -8.01
CA LEU A 757 -21.50 -1.12 -7.52
C LEU A 757 -20.23 -0.28 -7.61
N ILE A 758 -20.01 0.37 -8.76
CA ILE A 758 -18.85 1.26 -8.99
C ILE A 758 -18.89 2.45 -8.03
N PHE A 759 -20.02 3.16 -7.96
CA PHE A 759 -20.22 4.29 -7.04
C PHE A 759 -19.95 3.89 -5.58
N GLN A 760 -20.55 2.79 -5.12
CA GLN A 760 -20.34 2.28 -3.76
C GLN A 760 -18.89 1.89 -3.48
N SER A 761 -18.20 1.28 -4.45
CA SER A 761 -16.77 0.93 -4.31
C SER A 761 -15.84 2.15 -4.24
N ARG A 762 -16.23 3.29 -4.83
CA ARG A 762 -15.39 4.50 -4.93
C ARG A 762 -15.52 5.43 -3.72
N PHE A 763 -16.67 5.45 -3.06
CA PHE A 763 -16.99 6.42 -2.01
C PHE A 763 -17.04 5.85 -0.58
N TRP A 764 -17.11 4.52 -0.39
CA TRP A 764 -17.20 3.90 0.94
C TRP A 764 -16.02 2.99 1.28
N LYS A 765 -15.34 3.29 2.39
CA LYS A 765 -14.30 2.44 2.97
C LYS A 765 -14.90 1.14 3.51
N GLN A 766 -14.35 0.02 3.06
CA GLN A 766 -14.67 -1.31 3.56
C GLN A 766 -13.71 -1.67 4.70
N THR A 767 -14.20 -2.34 5.74
CA THR A 767 -13.33 -2.94 6.77
C THR A 767 -13.76 -4.38 7.05
N THR A 768 -12.78 -5.23 7.35
CA THR A 768 -13.00 -6.66 7.59
C THR A 768 -12.95 -6.92 9.09
N ARG A 769 -13.88 -7.71 9.63
CA ARG A 769 -13.82 -8.13 11.04
C ARG A 769 -14.23 -9.58 11.17
N THR A 770 -13.74 -10.22 12.23
CA THR A 770 -14.04 -11.60 12.55
C THR A 770 -14.97 -11.66 13.77
N ILE A 771 -15.90 -12.62 13.76
CA ILE A 771 -16.85 -12.89 14.84
C ILE A 771 -16.67 -14.37 15.23
N CYS A 772 -16.48 -14.63 16.52
CA CYS A 772 -16.52 -15.98 17.08
C CYS A 772 -17.96 -16.34 17.44
N ILE A 773 -18.50 -17.45 16.96
CA ILE A 773 -19.82 -17.99 17.33
C ILE A 773 -19.58 -19.28 18.11
N SER A 774 -19.86 -19.27 19.42
CA SER A 774 -19.62 -20.43 20.29
C SER A 774 -20.58 -21.60 20.01
N PRO A 775 -20.22 -22.85 20.37
CA PRO A 775 -21.12 -24.00 20.27
C PRO A 775 -22.44 -23.78 21.01
N ALA A 776 -22.40 -23.10 22.17
CA ALA A 776 -23.57 -22.80 22.98
C ALA A 776 -24.51 -21.79 22.30
N ALA A 777 -23.94 -20.71 21.73
CA ALA A 777 -24.69 -19.71 20.98
C ALA A 777 -25.36 -20.33 19.74
N LEU A 778 -24.61 -21.10 18.95
CA LEU A 778 -25.14 -21.80 17.77
C LEU A 778 -26.22 -22.81 18.16
N LYS A 779 -26.02 -23.59 19.24
CA LYS A 779 -27.02 -24.54 19.74
C LYS A 779 -28.31 -23.84 20.17
N LYS A 780 -28.24 -22.69 20.84
CA LYS A 780 -29.41 -21.86 21.21
C LYS A 780 -30.19 -21.45 19.97
N LEU A 781 -29.52 -20.79 19.02
CA LEU A 781 -30.12 -20.31 17.77
C LEU A 781 -30.75 -21.45 16.94
N LYS A 782 -30.01 -22.55 16.77
CA LYS A 782 -30.46 -23.71 15.99
C LYS A 782 -31.64 -24.43 16.64
N SER A 783 -31.62 -24.61 17.97
CA SER A 783 -32.71 -25.33 18.67
C SER A 783 -34.03 -24.55 18.59
N GLN A 784 -33.97 -23.22 18.76
CA GLN A 784 -35.14 -22.36 18.57
C GLN A 784 -35.63 -22.40 17.11
N ALA A 785 -34.75 -22.15 16.14
CA ALA A 785 -35.14 -22.11 14.74
C ALA A 785 -35.67 -23.46 14.22
N LEU A 786 -35.12 -24.58 14.73
CA LEU A 786 -35.59 -25.92 14.38
C LEU A 786 -36.98 -26.21 14.98
N MET A 787 -37.24 -25.80 16.23
CA MET A 787 -38.56 -25.91 16.85
C MET A 787 -39.62 -25.12 16.06
N GLU A 788 -39.29 -23.89 15.65
CA GLU A 788 -40.18 -23.02 14.87
C GLU A 788 -40.53 -23.63 13.50
N VAL A 789 -39.58 -24.23 12.76
CA VAL A 789 -39.90 -24.88 11.48
C VAL A 789 -40.58 -26.24 11.65
N GLN A 790 -40.25 -27.01 12.69
CA GLN A 790 -40.84 -28.33 12.93
C GLN A 790 -42.29 -28.27 13.41
N ALA A 791 -42.72 -27.13 13.95
CA ALA A 791 -44.13 -26.85 14.20
C ALA A 791 -44.95 -26.68 12.90
N LEU A 792 -44.31 -26.40 11.77
CA LEU A 792 -44.95 -26.25 10.44
C LEU A 792 -44.79 -27.52 9.57
N ASP A 793 -43.62 -28.15 9.60
CA ASP A 793 -43.34 -29.43 8.94
C ASP A 793 -42.41 -30.25 9.84
N SER A 794 -42.92 -31.34 10.41
CA SER A 794 -42.17 -32.20 11.34
C SER A 794 -40.94 -32.89 10.71
N LYS A 795 -40.81 -32.87 9.38
CA LYS A 795 -39.63 -33.38 8.65
C LYS A 795 -38.63 -32.28 8.29
N ALA A 796 -38.90 -31.02 8.62
CA ALA A 796 -38.02 -29.90 8.33
C ALA A 796 -36.66 -30.05 9.05
N PHE A 797 -35.60 -29.70 8.32
CA PHE A 797 -34.21 -29.79 8.78
C PHE A 797 -33.46 -28.51 8.43
N LEU A 798 -32.70 -27.98 9.40
CA LEU A 798 -31.78 -26.87 9.25
C LEU A 798 -30.38 -27.32 9.68
N SER A 799 -29.38 -27.03 8.84
CA SER A 799 -27.97 -27.20 9.17
C SER A 799 -27.39 -25.96 9.85
N ASP A 800 -26.24 -26.13 10.50
CA ASP A 800 -25.49 -25.03 11.12
C ASP A 800 -25.19 -23.92 10.12
N GLY A 801 -24.93 -24.28 8.86
CA GLY A 801 -24.70 -23.32 7.78
C GLY A 801 -25.93 -22.48 7.44
N ASP A 802 -27.14 -23.03 7.48
CA ASP A 802 -28.37 -22.26 7.23
C ASP A 802 -28.61 -21.26 8.37
N ILE A 803 -28.35 -21.69 9.61
CA ILE A 803 -28.49 -20.85 10.82
C ILE A 803 -27.47 -19.71 10.81
N ILE A 804 -26.19 -20.00 10.59
CA ILE A 804 -25.12 -18.97 10.57
C ILE A 804 -25.33 -18.00 9.40
N SER A 805 -25.68 -18.51 8.21
CA SER A 805 -25.95 -17.65 7.05
C SER A 805 -27.17 -16.74 7.29
N ALA A 806 -28.27 -17.28 7.84
CA ALA A 806 -29.46 -16.49 8.18
C ALA A 806 -29.18 -15.47 9.29
N TRP A 807 -28.40 -15.85 10.30
CA TRP A 807 -28.04 -15.00 11.43
C TRP A 807 -27.21 -13.83 10.92
N TRP A 808 -26.09 -14.08 10.25
CA TRP A 808 -25.27 -13.01 9.69
C TRP A 808 -26.03 -12.12 8.69
N THR A 809 -26.92 -12.69 7.87
CA THR A 809 -27.77 -11.90 6.96
C THR A 809 -28.60 -10.87 7.71
N LYS A 810 -29.19 -11.22 8.87
CA LYS A 810 -29.95 -10.28 9.71
C LYS A 810 -29.08 -9.11 10.19
N TYR A 811 -27.85 -9.38 10.62
CA TYR A 811 -26.92 -8.35 11.11
C TYR A 811 -26.38 -7.47 9.97
N ALA A 812 -25.90 -8.06 8.88
CA ALA A 812 -25.39 -7.33 7.72
C ALA A 812 -26.46 -6.39 7.11
N THR A 813 -27.75 -6.73 7.22
CA THR A 813 -28.86 -5.96 6.65
C THR A 813 -29.52 -4.96 7.61
N LEU A 814 -29.01 -4.77 8.83
CA LEU A 814 -29.56 -3.78 9.79
C LEU A 814 -29.67 -2.36 9.20
N HIS A 815 -28.69 -1.97 8.37
CA HIS A 815 -28.69 -0.68 7.67
C HIS A 815 -29.87 -0.51 6.69
N LEU A 816 -30.53 -1.60 6.29
CA LEU A 816 -31.70 -1.61 5.41
C LEU A 816 -33.04 -1.45 6.15
N ALA A 817 -33.07 -1.26 7.48
CA ALA A 817 -34.30 -1.13 8.26
C ALA A 817 -35.26 -0.03 7.76
N LYS A 818 -34.74 1.02 7.10
CA LYS A 818 -35.54 2.09 6.47
C LYS A 818 -36.01 1.76 5.04
N SER A 819 -35.44 0.75 4.39
CA SER A 819 -35.67 0.36 2.99
C SER A 819 -36.49 -0.93 2.89
N LYS A 820 -37.72 -0.91 3.41
CA LYS A 820 -38.54 -2.11 3.68
C LYS A 820 -38.73 -3.05 2.49
N ASP A 821 -38.95 -2.50 1.29
CA ASP A 821 -39.27 -3.28 0.08
C ASP A 821 -38.04 -3.76 -0.68
N ARG A 822 -36.83 -3.32 -0.28
CA ARG A 822 -35.59 -3.66 -0.97
C ARG A 822 -35.28 -5.14 -0.82
N THR A 823 -35.09 -5.84 -1.94
CA THR A 823 -34.73 -7.27 -1.93
C THR A 823 -33.27 -7.46 -1.56
N VAL A 824 -33.01 -8.38 -0.63
CA VAL A 824 -31.67 -8.90 -0.34
C VAL A 824 -31.48 -10.20 -1.11
N THR A 825 -30.41 -10.25 -1.90
CA THR A 825 -29.96 -11.42 -2.66
C THR A 825 -28.81 -12.06 -1.89
N ILE A 826 -29.11 -13.14 -1.17
CA ILE A 826 -28.11 -13.93 -0.45
C ILE A 826 -27.51 -14.92 -1.45
N VAL A 827 -26.18 -14.86 -1.65
CA VAL A 827 -25.46 -15.69 -2.62
C VAL A 827 -24.54 -16.63 -1.85
N ASN A 828 -24.86 -17.93 -1.78
CA ASN A 828 -24.07 -18.90 -1.03
C ASN A 828 -23.21 -19.77 -1.96
N ALA A 829 -21.89 -19.70 -1.84
CA ALA A 829 -20.97 -20.50 -2.64
C ALA A 829 -20.96 -21.97 -2.19
N PHE A 830 -21.02 -22.90 -3.15
CA PHE A 830 -20.95 -24.35 -2.87
C PHE A 830 -20.07 -25.09 -3.88
N SER A 831 -19.54 -26.24 -3.47
CA SER A 831 -18.77 -27.15 -4.32
C SER A 831 -19.71 -28.04 -5.13
N MET A 832 -19.59 -28.01 -6.45
CA MET A 832 -20.36 -28.85 -7.37
C MET A 832 -19.85 -30.30 -7.41
N ARG A 833 -18.60 -30.58 -6.96
CA ARG A 833 -17.95 -31.90 -7.12
C ARG A 833 -18.84 -33.10 -6.75
N PRO A 834 -19.56 -33.13 -5.60
CA PRO A 834 -20.42 -34.26 -5.22
C PRO A 834 -21.68 -34.45 -6.09
N LEU A 835 -21.96 -33.51 -6.99
CA LEU A 835 -22.98 -33.62 -8.03
C LEU A 835 -22.34 -34.04 -9.35
N LEU A 836 -21.15 -33.52 -9.69
CA LEU A 836 -20.41 -33.84 -10.92
C LEU A 836 -19.84 -35.27 -10.93
N GLU A 837 -19.64 -35.87 -9.75
CA GLU A 837 -19.36 -37.29 -9.52
C GLU A 837 -20.55 -38.21 -9.82
N LYS A 838 -21.74 -37.65 -10.00
CA LYS A 838 -22.95 -38.41 -10.39
C LYS A 838 -23.17 -38.30 -11.90
N PRO A 839 -23.68 -39.36 -12.55
CA PRO A 839 -24.08 -39.27 -13.94
C PRO A 839 -25.18 -38.20 -14.09
N TYR A 840 -25.22 -37.57 -15.26
CA TYR A 840 -26.34 -36.72 -15.61
C TYR A 840 -27.59 -37.61 -15.85
N PRO A 841 -28.84 -37.13 -15.65
CA PRO A 841 -30.03 -37.93 -15.95
C PRO A 841 -30.31 -38.00 -17.47
N ASN A 842 -29.37 -38.56 -18.22
CA ASN A 842 -29.43 -38.91 -19.64
C ASN A 842 -28.79 -40.30 -19.83
N PRO A 843 -29.45 -41.26 -20.51
CA PRO A 843 -28.96 -42.63 -20.70
C PRO A 843 -27.51 -42.78 -21.16
N ASP A 844 -27.01 -41.87 -22.00
CA ASP A 844 -25.67 -41.97 -22.60
C ASP A 844 -24.57 -41.23 -21.81
N SER A 845 -24.90 -40.67 -20.63
CA SER A 845 -24.00 -39.77 -19.90
C SER A 845 -23.21 -40.44 -18.78
N THR A 846 -21.90 -40.21 -18.77
CA THR A 846 -21.01 -40.56 -17.65
C THR A 846 -20.95 -39.41 -16.63
N PRO A 847 -20.52 -39.67 -15.38
CA PRO A 847 -20.03 -38.62 -14.49
C PRO A 847 -18.97 -37.74 -15.16
N LEU A 848 -18.93 -36.45 -14.81
CA LEU A 848 -17.90 -35.53 -15.30
C LEU A 848 -16.60 -35.65 -14.51
N LEU A 849 -16.72 -35.89 -13.20
CA LEU A 849 -15.60 -36.17 -12.31
C LEU A 849 -15.66 -37.65 -11.88
N PRO A 850 -14.53 -38.38 -11.89
CA PRO A 850 -14.48 -39.73 -11.34
C PRO A 850 -14.49 -39.67 -9.80
N GLU A 851 -15.22 -40.59 -9.18
CA GLU A 851 -15.27 -40.73 -7.73
C GLU A 851 -13.86 -40.98 -7.14
N GLY A 852 -13.52 -40.27 -6.07
CA GLY A 852 -12.29 -40.50 -5.30
C GLY A 852 -10.98 -39.97 -5.91
N LYS A 853 -10.97 -39.39 -7.13
CA LYS A 853 -9.76 -38.71 -7.65
C LYS A 853 -9.76 -37.20 -7.34
N PRO A 854 -8.64 -36.62 -6.88
CA PRO A 854 -8.49 -35.16 -6.73
C PRO A 854 -8.77 -34.40 -8.03
N CYS A 855 -9.73 -33.47 -7.98
CA CYS A 855 -10.00 -32.52 -9.07
C CYS A 855 -9.73 -31.08 -8.58
N LEU A 856 -8.65 -30.49 -9.09
CA LEU A 856 -8.16 -29.18 -8.64
C LEU A 856 -8.75 -28.00 -9.43
N ALA A 857 -9.41 -28.25 -10.56
CA ALA A 857 -10.13 -27.23 -11.33
C ALA A 857 -11.23 -26.56 -10.49
N ILE A 858 -11.40 -25.25 -10.63
CA ILE A 858 -12.41 -24.47 -9.90
C ILE A 858 -13.80 -25.02 -10.24
N SER A 859 -14.40 -25.71 -9.27
CA SER A 859 -15.64 -26.48 -9.41
C SER A 859 -16.70 -25.99 -8.41
N SER A 860 -16.74 -24.68 -8.18
CA SER A 860 -17.71 -24.00 -7.32
C SER A 860 -18.78 -23.29 -8.14
N ASN A 861 -19.98 -23.15 -7.56
CA ASN A 861 -21.09 -22.39 -8.12
C ASN A 861 -21.85 -21.70 -6.97
N ALA A 862 -22.83 -20.86 -7.29
CA ALA A 862 -23.57 -20.05 -6.34
C ALA A 862 -25.05 -20.47 -6.26
N ILE A 863 -25.57 -20.54 -5.04
CA ILE A 863 -26.99 -20.66 -4.73
C ILE A 863 -27.52 -19.26 -4.38
N TYR A 864 -28.64 -18.85 -4.98
CA TYR A 864 -29.23 -17.53 -4.76
C TYR A 864 -30.54 -17.66 -3.97
N THR A 865 -30.67 -16.89 -2.89
CA THR A 865 -31.91 -16.76 -2.11
C THR A 865 -32.35 -15.30 -2.13
N PHE A 866 -33.60 -15.03 -2.49
CA PHE A 866 -34.15 -13.67 -2.59
C PHE A 866 -35.19 -13.44 -1.49
N ILE A 867 -34.96 -12.47 -0.60
CA ILE A 867 -35.86 -12.16 0.52
C ILE A 867 -35.92 -10.63 0.74
N PRO A 868 -37.10 -10.02 0.93
CA PRO A 868 -37.20 -8.60 1.28
C PRO A 868 -36.54 -8.26 2.63
N ALA A 869 -35.88 -7.09 2.72
CA ALA A 869 -35.19 -6.67 3.94
C ALA A 869 -36.11 -6.62 5.17
N HIS A 870 -37.37 -6.18 5.02
CA HIS A 870 -38.32 -6.15 6.14
C HIS A 870 -38.65 -7.56 6.68
N GLU A 871 -38.64 -8.59 5.84
CA GLU A 871 -38.90 -9.97 6.28
C GLU A 871 -37.71 -10.50 7.10
N ILE A 872 -36.49 -10.25 6.64
CA ILE A 872 -35.24 -10.64 7.33
C ILE A 872 -35.16 -10.01 8.73
N LEU A 873 -35.56 -8.74 8.84
CA LEU A 873 -35.43 -7.96 10.07
C LEU A 873 -36.59 -8.18 11.06
N ALA A 874 -37.81 -8.43 10.57
CA ALA A 874 -39.02 -8.52 11.41
C ALA A 874 -39.48 -9.96 11.72
N LYS A 875 -39.15 -10.96 10.90
CA LYS A 875 -39.55 -12.36 11.12
C LYS A 875 -38.51 -13.11 11.97
N PRO A 876 -38.88 -14.24 12.60
CA PRO A 876 -37.95 -15.10 13.31
C PRO A 876 -36.83 -15.64 12.40
N LEU A 877 -35.67 -15.94 12.99
CA LEU A 877 -34.48 -16.42 12.29
C LEU A 877 -34.74 -17.68 11.43
N SER A 878 -35.66 -18.54 11.88
CA SER A 878 -36.13 -19.73 11.17
C SER A 878 -36.64 -19.43 9.76
N HIS A 879 -37.28 -18.28 9.53
CA HIS A 879 -37.84 -17.91 8.24
C HIS A 879 -36.74 -17.77 7.17
N THR A 880 -35.72 -16.95 7.46
CA THR A 880 -34.55 -16.74 6.60
C THR A 880 -33.75 -18.03 6.42
N ALA A 881 -33.54 -18.80 7.49
CA ALA A 881 -32.83 -20.08 7.43
C ALA A 881 -33.56 -21.12 6.54
N LEU A 882 -34.89 -21.20 6.63
CA LEU A 882 -35.70 -22.10 5.82
C LEU A 882 -35.73 -21.67 4.34
N ALA A 883 -35.74 -20.37 4.04
CA ALA A 883 -35.64 -19.85 2.67
C ALA A 883 -34.29 -20.18 2.02
N ILE A 884 -33.18 -20.03 2.75
CA ILE A 884 -31.84 -20.46 2.31
C ILE A 884 -31.83 -21.97 2.04
N ARG A 885 -32.32 -22.78 3.00
CA ARG A 885 -32.42 -24.24 2.87
C ARG A 885 -33.20 -24.68 1.63
N LYS A 886 -34.37 -24.08 1.39
CA LYS A 886 -35.20 -24.37 0.20
C LYS A 886 -34.49 -24.02 -1.09
N SER A 887 -33.82 -22.86 -1.15
CA SER A 887 -33.05 -22.43 -2.33
C SER A 887 -31.88 -23.37 -2.63
N ILE A 888 -31.18 -23.86 -1.60
CA ILE A 888 -30.16 -24.91 -1.73
C ILE A 888 -30.78 -26.19 -2.31
N GLN A 889 -31.94 -26.64 -1.81
CA GLN A 889 -32.60 -27.85 -2.30
C GLN A 889 -33.08 -27.74 -3.76
N GLU A 890 -33.58 -26.57 -4.17
CA GLU A 890 -34.04 -26.29 -5.54
C GLU A 890 -32.85 -26.24 -6.53
N GLN A 891 -31.77 -25.55 -6.17
CA GLN A 891 -30.68 -25.22 -7.11
C GLN A 891 -29.49 -26.19 -7.09
N SER A 892 -29.28 -26.96 -6.02
CA SER A 892 -28.15 -27.92 -5.92
C SER A 892 -28.46 -29.32 -6.50
N THR A 893 -29.27 -29.38 -7.56
CA THR A 893 -29.49 -30.61 -8.33
C THR A 893 -28.48 -30.73 -9.48
N ARG A 894 -28.26 -31.94 -10.00
CA ARG A 894 -27.35 -32.14 -11.15
C ARG A 894 -27.87 -31.45 -12.42
N THR A 895 -29.18 -31.35 -12.59
CA THR A 895 -29.84 -30.69 -13.73
C THR A 895 -29.74 -29.17 -13.64
N GLN A 896 -30.00 -28.56 -12.47
CA GLN A 896 -29.86 -27.11 -12.28
C GLN A 896 -28.41 -26.63 -12.36
N VAL A 897 -27.44 -27.43 -11.91
CA VAL A 897 -26.01 -27.16 -12.14
C VAL A 897 -25.67 -27.12 -13.64
N GLU A 898 -26.22 -28.03 -14.44
CA GLU A 898 -26.04 -28.02 -15.89
C GLU A 898 -26.72 -26.81 -16.54
N ALA A 899 -27.94 -26.48 -16.12
CA ALA A 899 -28.71 -25.36 -16.63
C ALA A 899 -28.04 -24.00 -16.35
N MET A 900 -27.54 -23.81 -15.12
CA MET A 900 -26.76 -22.63 -14.72
C MET A 900 -25.46 -22.52 -15.52
N ALA A 901 -24.75 -23.63 -15.74
CA ALA A 901 -23.55 -23.64 -16.57
C ALA A 901 -23.86 -23.33 -18.05
N ALA A 902 -24.97 -23.82 -18.59
CA ALA A 902 -25.43 -23.49 -19.95
C ALA A 902 -25.75 -22.00 -20.08
N ALA A 903 -26.46 -21.41 -19.11
CA ALA A 903 -26.73 -19.98 -19.05
C ALA A 903 -25.42 -19.16 -19.06
N LEU A 904 -24.46 -19.51 -18.19
CA LEU A 904 -23.13 -18.87 -18.12
C LEU A 904 -22.39 -18.97 -19.46
N ARG A 905 -22.35 -20.14 -20.10
CA ARG A 905 -21.70 -20.34 -21.42
C ARG A 905 -22.35 -19.56 -22.55
N SER A 906 -23.66 -19.37 -22.51
CA SER A 906 -24.40 -18.61 -23.52
C SER A 906 -24.20 -17.09 -23.41
N SER A 907 -23.83 -16.60 -22.22
CA SER A 907 -23.79 -15.17 -21.92
C SER A 907 -22.46 -14.53 -22.29
N LYS A 908 -22.53 -13.36 -22.94
CA LYS A 908 -21.37 -12.47 -23.20
C LYS A 908 -21.20 -11.37 -22.15
N VAL A 909 -22.09 -11.32 -21.15
CA VAL A 909 -22.10 -10.34 -20.06
C VAL A 909 -22.24 -11.05 -18.71
N PRO A 910 -21.77 -10.47 -17.60
CA PRO A 910 -21.95 -11.04 -16.26
C PRO A 910 -23.43 -11.35 -15.98
N LEU A 911 -23.70 -12.53 -15.41
CA LEU A 911 -25.03 -12.92 -14.97
C LEU A 911 -25.27 -12.40 -13.56
N ILE A 912 -26.14 -11.39 -13.45
CA ILE A 912 -26.63 -10.86 -12.18
C ILE A 912 -28.06 -11.33 -12.00
N TYR A 913 -28.38 -11.81 -10.82
CA TYR A 913 -29.71 -12.26 -10.44
C TYR A 913 -30.20 -11.43 -9.25
N GLY A 914 -31.45 -10.96 -9.33
CA GLY A 914 -32.08 -10.04 -8.38
C GLY A 914 -32.64 -8.78 -9.05
N GLY A 915 -33.34 -7.96 -8.26
CA GLY A 915 -33.81 -6.64 -8.69
C GLY A 915 -32.66 -5.66 -8.91
N SER A 916 -32.83 -4.67 -9.79
CA SER A 916 -31.81 -3.65 -10.09
C SER A 916 -31.41 -2.79 -8.88
N ASP A 917 -32.26 -2.70 -7.87
CA ASP A 917 -32.05 -1.97 -6.61
C ASP A 917 -31.53 -2.85 -5.47
N SER A 918 -31.48 -4.18 -5.65
CA SER A 918 -31.19 -5.17 -4.61
C SER A 918 -29.88 -4.93 -3.82
N SER A 919 -29.77 -5.54 -2.64
CA SER A 919 -28.49 -5.68 -1.93
C SER A 919 -28.00 -7.11 -2.08
N MET A 920 -26.79 -7.31 -2.58
CA MET A 920 -26.18 -8.63 -2.67
C MET A 920 -25.36 -8.88 -1.42
N LEU A 921 -25.50 -10.06 -0.82
CA LEU A 921 -24.69 -10.51 0.32
C LEU A 921 -24.08 -11.86 -0.04
N VAL A 922 -22.75 -11.91 -0.20
CA VAL A 922 -22.03 -13.11 -0.63
C VAL A 922 -21.54 -13.89 0.58
N LEU A 923 -21.98 -15.14 0.71
CA LEU A 923 -21.64 -16.04 1.81
C LEU A 923 -20.84 -17.22 1.28
N SER A 924 -19.76 -17.59 1.97
CA SER A 924 -18.94 -18.76 1.65
C SER A 924 -18.88 -19.71 2.84
N ASN A 925 -19.82 -20.66 2.89
CA ASN A 925 -19.83 -21.73 3.88
C ASN A 925 -18.80 -22.82 3.52
N ARG A 926 -17.65 -22.84 4.20
CA ARG A 926 -16.60 -23.84 3.98
C ARG A 926 -16.63 -24.98 5.00
N SER A 927 -17.67 -25.09 5.82
CA SER A 927 -17.76 -26.09 6.91
C SER A 927 -17.62 -27.55 6.45
N LYS A 928 -17.99 -27.87 5.19
CA LYS A 928 -17.80 -29.21 4.60
C LYS A 928 -16.33 -29.56 4.32
N ALA A 929 -15.44 -28.56 4.22
CA ALA A 929 -14.02 -28.78 3.98
C ALA A 929 -13.29 -29.33 5.21
N LYS A 930 -13.84 -29.12 6.43
CA LYS A 930 -13.30 -29.62 7.71
C LYS A 930 -11.81 -29.33 7.89
N PHE A 931 -11.40 -28.10 7.59
CA PHE A 931 -9.98 -27.71 7.61
C PHE A 931 -9.28 -28.03 8.93
N TYR A 932 -9.94 -27.75 10.06
CA TYR A 932 -9.46 -28.09 11.40
C TYR A 932 -9.28 -29.58 11.69
N ASP A 933 -9.82 -30.49 10.87
CA ASP A 933 -9.71 -31.94 11.06
C ASP A 933 -8.85 -32.63 9.99
N VAL A 934 -8.77 -32.06 8.78
CA VAL A 934 -8.03 -32.65 7.66
C VAL A 934 -6.57 -32.16 7.63
N PHE A 935 -6.30 -30.97 8.16
CA PHE A 935 -4.95 -30.38 8.16
C PHE A 935 -4.13 -30.89 9.35
N ASP A 936 -3.75 -32.15 9.25
CA ASP A 936 -3.02 -32.90 10.27
C ASP A 936 -1.51 -32.87 10.00
N PHE A 937 -0.85 -31.83 10.49
CA PHE A 937 0.59 -31.63 10.40
C PHE A 937 1.36 -32.22 11.60
N SER A 938 0.74 -33.16 12.34
CA SER A 938 1.39 -33.89 13.45
C SER A 938 2.74 -34.48 13.06
N GLY A 939 2.86 -34.97 11.82
CA GLY A 939 4.11 -35.46 11.24
C GLY A 939 5.27 -34.46 11.27
N ALA A 940 5.03 -33.14 11.35
CA ALA A 940 6.06 -32.10 11.42
C ALA A 940 6.34 -31.56 12.83
N VAL A 941 5.62 -31.98 13.88
CA VAL A 941 5.78 -31.43 15.23
C VAL A 941 7.16 -31.78 15.81
N VAL A 942 7.89 -30.77 16.30
CA VAL A 942 9.23 -30.91 16.92
C VAL A 942 9.15 -30.82 18.44
N LYS A 943 8.29 -29.94 18.96
CA LYS A 943 8.16 -29.65 20.38
C LYS A 943 6.69 -29.51 20.75
N ILE A 944 6.31 -30.14 21.85
CA ILE A 944 5.03 -29.97 22.55
C ILE A 944 5.38 -29.27 23.87
N ASP A 945 4.72 -28.18 24.20
CA ASP A 945 4.82 -27.56 25.53
C ASP A 945 3.99 -28.39 26.52
N GLU A 946 4.63 -28.90 27.57
CA GLU A 946 4.01 -29.75 28.60
C GLU A 946 2.85 -29.06 29.35
N HIS A 947 2.75 -27.72 29.28
CA HIS A 947 1.66 -26.96 29.86
C HIS A 947 0.42 -26.80 28.95
N ILE A 948 0.50 -27.23 27.68
CA ILE A 948 -0.64 -27.13 26.75
C ILE A 948 -1.60 -28.30 26.98
N SER A 949 -2.76 -28.00 27.59
CA SER A 949 -3.86 -28.94 27.84
C SER A 949 -4.66 -29.28 26.57
N LYS A 950 -3.97 -29.60 25.46
CA LYS A 950 -4.57 -29.96 24.17
C LYS A 950 -4.68 -31.48 24.08
N PRO A 951 -5.85 -32.05 23.71
CA PRO A 951 -5.99 -33.49 23.53
C PRO A 951 -4.99 -34.04 22.49
N ILE A 952 -4.49 -35.25 22.71
CA ILE A 952 -3.42 -35.86 21.88
C ILE A 952 -3.84 -35.92 20.41
N GLU A 953 -5.11 -36.22 20.14
CA GLU A 953 -5.73 -36.28 18.81
C GLU A 953 -5.88 -34.92 18.11
N ARG A 954 -5.53 -33.82 18.79
CA ARG A 954 -5.51 -32.47 18.23
C ARG A 954 -4.09 -31.95 17.97
N ILE A 955 -3.04 -32.67 18.38
CA ILE A 955 -1.65 -32.26 18.19
C ILE A 955 -1.35 -32.10 16.69
N GLY A 956 -0.70 -30.99 16.32
CA GLY A 956 -0.36 -30.69 14.93
C GLY A 956 -1.55 -30.37 14.03
N ARG A 957 -2.72 -30.10 14.61
CA ARG A 957 -3.89 -29.53 13.91
C ARG A 957 -4.02 -28.04 14.28
N PRO A 958 -4.45 -27.19 13.32
CA PRO A 958 -4.56 -25.76 13.58
C PRO A 958 -5.54 -25.48 14.71
N ALA A 959 -5.19 -24.50 15.54
CA ALA A 959 -6.01 -23.95 16.61
C ALA A 959 -6.94 -22.85 16.08
N PHE A 960 -6.44 -22.05 15.14
CA PHE A 960 -7.17 -20.98 14.46
C PHE A 960 -6.78 -20.94 12.98
N ILE A 961 -7.71 -20.49 12.14
CA ILE A 961 -7.54 -20.32 10.70
C ILE A 961 -8.18 -18.99 10.34
N TYR A 962 -7.47 -18.16 9.58
CA TYR A 962 -8.03 -16.96 8.98
C TYR A 962 -7.62 -16.84 7.52
N ALA A 963 -8.47 -16.17 6.74
CA ALA A 963 -8.21 -15.88 5.35
C ALA A 963 -8.19 -14.36 5.16
N LEU A 964 -7.10 -13.82 4.60
CA LEU A 964 -7.07 -12.46 4.10
C LEU A 964 -7.23 -12.48 2.58
N SER A 965 -7.66 -11.35 2.04
CA SER A 965 -7.82 -11.20 0.59
C SER A 965 -7.32 -9.83 0.15
N VAL A 966 -6.65 -9.81 -1.00
CA VAL A 966 -6.25 -8.62 -1.73
C VAL A 966 -6.97 -8.67 -3.07
N ILE A 967 -7.68 -7.59 -3.43
CA ILE A 967 -8.43 -7.52 -4.69
C ILE A 967 -8.00 -6.31 -5.50
N SER A 968 -7.66 -6.55 -6.76
CA SER A 968 -7.32 -5.50 -7.73
C SER A 968 -8.53 -5.11 -8.58
N GLY A 969 -8.90 -3.83 -8.54
CA GLY A 969 -9.88 -3.21 -9.44
C GLY A 969 -11.37 -3.53 -9.18
N LEU A 970 -11.69 -4.36 -8.19
CA LEU A 970 -13.06 -4.71 -7.80
C LEU A 970 -13.20 -4.74 -6.27
N SER A 971 -14.40 -4.49 -5.76
CA SER A 971 -14.69 -4.54 -4.32
C SER A 971 -15.41 -5.83 -3.94
N VAL A 972 -15.02 -6.45 -2.82
CA VAL A 972 -15.73 -7.57 -2.17
C VAL A 972 -16.64 -7.09 -1.03
N ARG A 973 -17.23 -5.90 -1.19
CA ARG A 973 -18.28 -5.38 -0.30
C ARG A 973 -19.37 -6.44 -0.06
N ASP A 974 -19.91 -6.46 1.15
CA ASP A 974 -20.99 -7.34 1.59
C ASP A 974 -20.66 -8.83 1.36
N ASN A 975 -19.47 -9.26 1.81
CA ASN A 975 -19.07 -10.67 1.82
C ASN A 975 -18.86 -11.22 3.25
N ALA A 976 -19.07 -12.52 3.44
CA ALA A 976 -18.64 -13.24 4.64
C ALA A 976 -18.23 -14.69 4.35
N VAL A 977 -17.18 -15.14 5.03
CA VAL A 977 -16.60 -16.47 4.95
C VAL A 977 -16.59 -17.09 6.34
N TYR A 978 -16.88 -18.39 6.44
CA TYR A 978 -16.64 -19.13 7.67
C TYR A 978 -16.09 -20.53 7.36
N GLU A 979 -14.98 -20.86 8.03
CA GLU A 979 -14.11 -22.00 7.71
C GLU A 979 -14.61 -23.35 8.29
N GLY A 980 -15.64 -23.30 9.13
CA GLY A 980 -16.23 -24.43 9.84
C GLY A 980 -16.02 -24.37 11.35
N PRO A 981 -16.42 -25.43 12.08
CA PRO A 981 -16.14 -25.56 13.50
C PRO A 981 -14.64 -25.81 13.74
N ASP A 982 -14.05 -25.12 14.70
CA ASP A 982 -12.72 -25.42 15.22
C ASP A 982 -12.73 -26.70 16.09
N GLY A 983 -11.56 -27.09 16.62
CA GLY A 983 -11.42 -28.27 17.49
C GLY A 983 -12.21 -28.23 18.81
N LYS A 984 -12.84 -27.10 19.16
CA LYS A 984 -13.74 -26.92 20.30
C LYS A 984 -15.20 -26.65 19.86
N GLY A 985 -15.47 -26.64 18.56
CA GLY A 985 -16.78 -26.42 17.95
C GLY A 985 -17.15 -24.95 17.72
N ASN A 986 -16.24 -23.98 17.93
CA ASN A 986 -16.54 -22.57 17.64
C ASN A 986 -16.48 -22.34 16.13
N PHE A 987 -17.38 -21.50 15.62
CA PHE A 987 -17.36 -21.05 14.23
C PHE A 987 -16.75 -19.65 14.15
N TRP A 988 -15.83 -19.49 13.21
CA TRP A 988 -15.16 -18.23 12.94
C TRP A 988 -15.72 -17.64 11.64
N LEU A 989 -16.43 -16.52 11.75
CA LEU A 989 -17.03 -15.80 10.62
C LEU A 989 -16.26 -14.51 10.40
N THR A 990 -15.55 -14.43 9.28
CA THR A 990 -14.86 -13.23 8.82
C THR A 990 -15.71 -12.56 7.75
N ALA A 991 -16.05 -11.29 7.92
CA ALA A 991 -16.90 -10.56 7.00
C ALA A 991 -16.32 -9.18 6.66
N THR A 992 -16.66 -8.69 5.47
CA THR A 992 -16.30 -7.36 4.96
C THR A 992 -17.58 -6.60 4.61
N ILE A 993 -17.80 -5.47 5.28
CA ILE A 993 -18.90 -4.53 5.04
C ILE A 993 -18.39 -3.09 5.13
N ASP A 994 -19.26 -2.12 4.84
CA ASP A 994 -18.97 -0.70 5.06
C ASP A 994 -18.56 -0.42 6.52
N GLU A 995 -17.54 0.41 6.69
CA GLU A 995 -17.01 0.77 8.02
C GLU A 995 -18.09 1.39 8.94
N GLU A 996 -18.99 2.19 8.39
CA GLU A 996 -20.13 2.79 9.10
C GLU A 996 -21.16 1.76 9.64
N ASN A 997 -21.26 0.58 9.01
CA ASN A 997 -22.25 -0.43 9.39
C ASN A 997 -21.82 -1.28 10.59
N TRP A 998 -20.51 -1.36 10.90
CA TRP A 998 -20.00 -2.18 12.00
C TRP A 998 -20.50 -1.75 13.37
N ALA A 999 -20.73 -0.46 13.59
CA ALA A 999 -21.25 0.05 14.86
C ALA A 999 -22.64 -0.52 15.17
N GLY A 1000 -23.55 -0.53 14.19
CA GLY A 1000 -24.89 -1.10 14.34
C GLY A 1000 -24.88 -2.63 14.51
N VAL A 1001 -23.96 -3.33 13.83
CA VAL A 1001 -23.73 -4.77 14.03
C VAL A 1001 -23.26 -5.05 15.47
N GLN A 1002 -22.28 -4.30 15.97
CA GLN A 1002 -21.73 -4.46 17.31
C GLN A 1002 -22.77 -4.19 18.40
N GLU A 1003 -23.53 -3.09 18.27
CA GLU A 1003 -24.61 -2.74 19.20
C GLU A 1003 -25.69 -3.83 19.24
N ALA A 1004 -26.11 -4.35 18.08
CA ALA A 1004 -27.09 -5.42 18.01
C ALA A 1004 -26.57 -6.76 18.58
N ILE A 1005 -25.27 -7.03 18.46
CA ILE A 1005 -24.66 -8.25 19.05
C ILE A 1005 -24.62 -8.12 20.57
N HIS A 1006 -24.16 -6.98 21.11
CA HIS A 1006 -24.21 -6.73 22.55
C HIS A 1006 -25.64 -6.83 23.07
N ARG A 1007 -26.63 -6.22 22.41
CA ARG A 1007 -28.04 -6.27 22.86
C ARG A 1007 -28.65 -7.68 22.85
N GLU A 1008 -28.32 -8.53 21.86
CA GLU A 1008 -28.87 -9.90 21.79
C GLU A 1008 -28.18 -10.89 22.77
N TRP A 1009 -26.97 -10.56 23.26
CA TRP A 1009 -26.10 -11.51 23.98
C TRP A 1009 -25.53 -11.05 25.34
N ASP A 1010 -25.50 -9.76 25.67
CA ASP A 1010 -25.14 -9.25 27.00
C ASP A 1010 -26.35 -9.20 27.95
N ASP A 1011 -27.58 -9.03 27.45
CA ASP A 1011 -28.85 -9.21 28.20
C ASP A 1011 -29.07 -10.69 28.65
N ALA A 1012 -28.09 -11.58 28.39
CA ALA A 1012 -28.07 -12.99 28.77
C ALA A 1012 -26.99 -13.34 29.81
N LYS A 1013 -26.36 -12.33 30.44
CA LYS A 1013 -25.53 -12.45 31.65
C LYS A 1013 -26.35 -12.20 32.91
#